data_AF-A0ABD3UGD6-F1
#
_entry.id   AF-A0ABD3UGD6-F1
#
_cell.length_a   1.000
_cell.length_b   1.000
_cell.length_c   1.000
_cell.angle_alpha   90.00
_cell.angle_beta   90.00
_cell.angle_gamma   90.00
#
_symmetry.space_group_name_H-M   'P 1'
#
loop_
_entity.id
_entity.type
_entity.pdbx_description
1 polymer ?
#
loop_
_entity_poly.entity_id
_entity_poly.type
_entity_poly.pdbx_seq_one_letter_code
_entity_poly.pdbx_strand_id
1 'polypeptide(L)'
;MVTALILNQGILMVSLTFTGHLGKEILDSAALAVTVINVCGNAVMYGLTLACDTLFPQTYGSVNKTKVGVILQRSVLILLMCCLPCFAVFMNTDHLLKLIGQSPIIANVVLPSLIIGLLANIVNVVAHATLIIGLNLGILGASVAVALALWSVVIFHVIYIIGWKVYRVTWTGFSWECLEDWGQFFGLAVPGMAMRCLEWWSFEVLILIAGLLGVTQLAGHTVTMSISYISFMVPYGVSIAASVRVGNNLGANQPVMAALSARTSLIIGGFFAVTVSVIILALKGVLPLAFTNDSDVVMLASNLLLILSLEHLTDAMQCVAGGILGGCGHQVYGAIMNLIGYYAIALPIAIFLMLKTYLMASGAWWGMLISTSFQTISFLLKIRLMDWNKEAQKAQDRAGVKHSESEPFNEFEGNVEIFSQDSEKSSILKKMEIQDSDGERERLIGKTKLTRKQIIFQRIKLIPVRKIRGSMLEENYIEGGEGILYIAGGEKNDTLHGGVLGNTLDGLGGSDIIYGHDGNDILIGGPGGDWLYGGNGDDTIFGGDGGDSIDGGSGINTIVFKGDGFNQIGVFVDLLSGNGSDADADGDTYTDIQNIYGSEYNDLLHGNHGDNVIKGFQGNDYIHPYGSNDILSGGHGADVYNCNDATGRKEIWLDDDLNFPDFIVLDQIQMNHTCFFFY
;
A
#
# COMPACT_ATOMS: atom_id res chain seq x y z
N MET A 1 -4.60 -11.52 8.41
CA MET A 1 -4.01 -12.60 7.58
C MET A 1 -3.41 -13.77 8.37
N VAL A 2 -3.38 -13.79 9.72
CA VAL A 2 -2.86 -14.93 10.50
C VAL A 2 -3.87 -16.08 10.63
N THR A 3 -5.11 -15.75 11.01
CA THR A 3 -6.31 -16.54 10.64
C THR A 3 -6.59 -16.50 9.12
N ALA A 4 -5.63 -16.05 8.29
CA ALA A 4 -5.49 -16.38 6.87
C ALA A 4 -4.35 -17.36 6.53
N LEU A 5 -3.81 -18.10 7.51
CA LEU A 5 -2.79 -19.12 7.31
C LEU A 5 -2.91 -20.34 8.27
N ILE A 6 -4.08 -20.63 8.89
CA ILE A 6 -4.25 -21.68 9.92
C ILE A 6 -5.21 -22.86 9.58
N LEU A 7 -6.47 -22.65 9.14
CA LEU A 7 -7.48 -23.72 8.92
C LEU A 7 -7.36 -24.64 7.68
N ASN A 8 -6.46 -24.41 6.72
CA ASN A 8 -6.27 -25.29 5.56
C ASN A 8 -5.11 -26.30 5.81
N GLN A 9 -4.18 -26.03 6.77
CA GLN A 9 -3.16 -26.99 7.26
C GLN A 9 -3.76 -28.26 7.89
N GLY A 10 -4.79 -28.25 8.74
CA GLY A 10 -6.16 -27.82 8.47
C GLY A 10 -6.89 -28.92 7.69
N ILE A 11 -7.44 -28.63 6.51
CA ILE A 11 -7.92 -29.61 5.52
C ILE A 11 -6.95 -30.81 5.40
N LEU A 12 -5.64 -30.58 5.36
CA LEU A 12 -4.66 -31.66 5.16
C LEU A 12 -4.18 -32.38 6.45
N MET A 13 -4.20 -31.75 7.62
CA MET A 13 -4.07 -32.41 8.94
C MET A 13 -5.31 -33.26 9.20
N VAL A 14 -6.50 -32.76 8.84
CA VAL A 14 -7.74 -33.53 8.85
C VAL A 14 -7.60 -34.73 7.91
N SER A 15 -7.15 -34.52 6.67
CA SER A 15 -6.88 -35.61 5.72
C SER A 15 -5.92 -36.66 6.28
N LEU A 16 -4.77 -36.25 6.83
CA LEU A 16 -3.79 -37.13 7.46
C LEU A 16 -4.33 -37.84 8.72
N THR A 17 -5.18 -37.17 9.50
CA THR A 17 -5.85 -37.80 10.65
C THR A 17 -6.81 -38.89 10.16
N PHE A 18 -7.59 -38.65 9.10
CA PHE A 18 -8.50 -39.64 8.54
C PHE A 18 -7.76 -40.79 7.80
N THR A 19 -6.67 -40.53 7.07
CA THR A 19 -5.87 -41.60 6.45
C THR A 19 -5.08 -42.41 7.48
N GLY A 20 -4.70 -41.81 8.62
CA GLY A 20 -4.08 -42.53 9.75
C GLY A 20 -4.94 -43.67 10.31
N HIS A 21 -6.27 -43.54 10.25
CA HIS A 21 -7.19 -44.61 10.65
C HIS A 21 -7.23 -45.79 9.67
N LEU A 22 -6.68 -45.65 8.45
CA LEU A 22 -6.60 -46.72 7.45
C LEU A 22 -5.35 -47.61 7.64
N GLY A 23 -4.38 -47.18 8.45
CA GLY A 23 -3.19 -47.96 8.82
C GLY A 23 -1.88 -47.23 8.54
N LYS A 24 -0.81 -47.65 9.24
CA LYS A 24 0.49 -46.96 9.23
C LYS A 24 1.08 -46.83 7.81
N GLU A 25 1.06 -47.89 7.01
CA GLU A 25 1.62 -47.83 5.64
C GLU A 25 0.90 -46.83 4.75
N ILE A 26 -0.38 -46.54 5.01
CA ILE A 26 -1.19 -45.55 4.28
C ILE A 26 -0.94 -44.13 4.82
N LEU A 27 -0.66 -43.98 6.11
CA LEU A 27 -0.20 -42.74 6.73
C LEU A 27 1.20 -42.33 6.25
N ASP A 28 2.15 -43.27 6.25
CA ASP A 28 3.50 -43.12 5.70
C ASP A 28 3.45 -42.89 4.17
N SER A 29 2.36 -43.31 3.51
CA SER A 29 2.04 -42.99 2.11
C SER A 29 1.24 -41.67 1.91
N ALA A 30 1.00 -40.93 3.00
CA ALA A 30 0.44 -39.58 3.04
C ALA A 30 1.38 -38.57 3.75
N ALA A 31 2.68 -38.86 3.81
CA ALA A 31 3.74 -38.09 4.50
C ALA A 31 4.95 -37.64 3.62
N LEU A 32 5.48 -38.43 2.66
CA LEU A 32 6.55 -38.04 1.69
C LEU A 32 6.29 -37.73 0.15
N ALA A 33 5.24 -38.08 -0.68
CA ALA A 33 2.51 -37.52 -1.44
C ALA A 33 1.80 -36.08 -1.73
N VAL A 34 1.52 -35.15 -0.77
CA VAL A 34 1.57 -33.67 -0.96
C VAL A 34 2.92 -32.94 -0.60
N THR A 35 3.94 -33.50 0.07
CA THR A 35 5.36 -33.02 0.09
C THR A 35 6.03 -32.83 -1.28
N VAL A 36 6.07 -33.82 -2.19
CA VAL A 36 6.48 -33.66 -3.60
C VAL A 36 5.56 -32.67 -4.31
N ILE A 37 4.27 -32.60 -3.95
CA ILE A 37 3.43 -31.49 -4.42
C ILE A 37 3.90 -30.17 -3.81
N ASN A 38 4.42 -30.08 -2.58
CA ASN A 38 5.03 -28.87 -2.02
C ASN A 38 6.33 -28.51 -2.71
N VAL A 39 7.25 -29.46 -2.90
CA VAL A 39 8.57 -29.29 -3.53
C VAL A 39 8.43 -28.94 -5.02
N CYS A 40 7.62 -29.68 -5.78
CA CYS A 40 7.51 -29.58 -7.23
C CYS A 40 6.28 -28.79 -7.73
N GLY A 41 5.34 -28.47 -6.84
CA GLY A 41 4.09 -27.77 -7.15
C GLY A 41 3.88 -26.50 -6.32
N ASN A 42 3.49 -26.61 -5.05
CA ASN A 42 3.07 -25.48 -4.23
C ASN A 42 4.19 -24.46 -4.02
N ALA A 43 5.46 -24.84 -3.77
CA ALA A 43 6.57 -23.89 -3.68
C ALA A 43 6.77 -23.12 -5.00
N VAL A 44 6.67 -23.82 -6.13
CA VAL A 44 6.73 -23.24 -7.48
C VAL A 44 5.56 -22.27 -7.70
N MET A 45 4.33 -22.71 -7.44
CA MET A 45 3.10 -21.96 -7.69
C MET A 45 2.94 -20.77 -6.74
N TYR A 46 3.19 -20.94 -5.43
CA TYR A 46 3.18 -19.84 -4.46
C TYR A 46 4.28 -18.82 -4.77
N GLY A 47 5.49 -19.29 -5.15
CA GLY A 47 6.57 -18.40 -5.54
C GLY A 47 6.29 -17.63 -6.83
N LEU A 48 5.64 -18.25 -7.83
CA LEU A 48 5.13 -17.54 -9.01
C LEU A 48 4.05 -16.51 -8.64
N THR A 49 3.17 -16.80 -7.66
CA THR A 49 2.18 -15.82 -7.19
C THR A 49 2.78 -14.62 -6.44
N LEU A 50 4.04 -14.66 -5.98
CA LEU A 50 4.70 -13.49 -5.37
C LEU A 50 4.86 -12.30 -6.34
N ALA A 51 4.68 -12.48 -7.65
CA ALA A 51 4.54 -11.36 -8.58
C ALA A 51 3.20 -10.62 -8.39
N CYS A 52 2.14 -11.32 -8.01
CA CYS A 52 0.82 -10.76 -7.75
C CYS A 52 0.83 -9.92 -6.47
N ASP A 53 1.56 -10.36 -5.44
CA ASP A 53 1.73 -9.65 -4.16
C ASP A 53 2.49 -8.31 -4.29
N THR A 54 3.19 -8.09 -5.41
CA THR A 54 3.73 -6.78 -5.82
C THR A 54 2.76 -6.05 -6.77
N LEU A 55 2.31 -6.72 -7.84
CA LEU A 55 1.63 -6.07 -8.95
C LEU A 55 0.18 -5.69 -8.66
N PHE A 56 -0.59 -6.51 -7.92
CA PHE A 56 -1.95 -6.12 -7.55
C PHE A 56 -1.97 -4.91 -6.62
N PRO A 57 -1.18 -4.84 -5.53
CA PRO A 57 -1.20 -3.67 -4.64
C PRO A 57 -0.69 -2.40 -5.33
N GLN A 58 0.45 -2.46 -6.04
CA GLN A 58 0.98 -1.30 -6.77
C GLN A 58 0.00 -0.77 -7.82
N THR A 59 -0.72 -1.65 -8.52
CA THR A 59 -1.74 -1.24 -9.49
C THR A 59 -3.03 -0.75 -8.83
N TYR A 60 -3.45 -1.33 -7.69
CA TYR A 60 -4.67 -0.96 -6.97
C TYR A 60 -4.55 0.38 -6.23
N GLY A 61 -3.36 0.71 -5.69
CA GLY A 61 -3.06 2.02 -5.12
C GLY A 61 -3.03 3.13 -6.17
N SER A 62 -2.63 2.80 -7.40
CA SER A 62 -2.50 3.76 -8.50
C SER A 62 -3.85 4.25 -9.06
N VAL A 63 -3.78 5.26 -9.93
CA VAL A 63 -4.93 5.70 -10.75
C VAL A 63 -5.44 4.61 -11.71
N ASN A 64 -4.62 3.63 -12.09
CA ASN A 64 -4.95 2.61 -13.10
C ASN A 64 -5.57 1.33 -12.49
N LYS A 65 -6.57 1.49 -11.62
CA LYS A 65 -7.18 0.40 -10.83
C LYS A 65 -7.79 -0.72 -11.68
N THR A 66 -8.16 -0.42 -12.93
CA THR A 66 -8.69 -1.38 -13.91
C THR A 66 -7.65 -2.37 -14.46
N LYS A 67 -6.35 -2.02 -14.45
CA LYS A 67 -5.27 -2.93 -14.90
C LYS A 67 -5.12 -4.14 -13.95
N VAL A 68 -5.59 -4.05 -12.70
CA VAL A 68 -5.65 -5.19 -11.75
C VAL A 68 -6.36 -6.39 -12.36
N GLY A 69 -7.52 -6.18 -13.00
CA GLY A 69 -8.30 -7.25 -13.64
C GLY A 69 -7.64 -7.86 -14.88
N VAL A 70 -6.75 -7.13 -15.55
CA VAL A 70 -5.94 -7.62 -16.68
C VAL A 70 -4.77 -8.46 -16.18
N ILE A 71 -4.06 -7.99 -15.15
CA ILE A 71 -2.98 -8.74 -14.50
C ILE A 71 -3.56 -10.04 -13.91
N LEU A 72 -4.75 -10.02 -13.30
CA LEU A 72 -5.40 -11.22 -12.78
C LEU A 72 -5.66 -12.28 -13.87
N GLN A 73 -6.13 -11.86 -15.05
CA GLN A 73 -6.29 -12.75 -16.20
C GLN A 73 -4.93 -13.32 -16.68
N ARG A 74 -3.90 -12.47 -16.78
CA ARG A 74 -2.53 -12.86 -17.15
C ARG A 74 -1.96 -13.89 -16.17
N SER A 75 -2.09 -13.64 -14.87
CA SER A 75 -1.64 -14.55 -13.81
C SER A 75 -2.37 -15.89 -13.85
N VAL A 76 -3.70 -15.92 -14.00
CA VAL A 76 -4.45 -17.19 -14.11
C VAL A 76 -4.01 -17.99 -15.33
N LEU A 77 -3.80 -17.35 -16.49
CA LEU A 77 -3.31 -18.04 -17.71
C LEU A 77 -1.90 -18.59 -17.52
N ILE A 78 -0.96 -17.80 -16.99
CA ILE A 78 0.42 -18.22 -16.74
C ILE A 78 0.47 -19.37 -15.72
N LEU A 79 -0.29 -19.27 -14.62
CA LEU A 79 -0.35 -20.33 -13.62
C LEU A 79 -0.96 -21.63 -14.18
N LEU A 80 -2.02 -21.55 -15.00
CA LEU A 80 -2.57 -22.72 -15.69
C LEU A 80 -1.57 -23.34 -16.69
N MET A 81 -0.73 -22.54 -17.34
CA MET A 81 0.36 -23.07 -18.19
C MET A 81 1.49 -23.69 -17.35
N CYS A 82 1.89 -23.08 -16.23
CA CYS A 82 2.87 -23.64 -15.30
C CYS A 82 2.39 -24.92 -14.60
N CYS A 83 1.07 -25.10 -14.44
CA CYS A 83 0.48 -26.37 -14.03
C CYS A 83 0.77 -27.50 -15.02
N LEU A 84 1.02 -27.26 -16.32
CA LEU A 84 1.25 -28.34 -17.29
C LEU A 84 2.61 -29.04 -17.08
N PRO A 85 3.76 -28.34 -16.92
CA PRO A 85 5.01 -28.97 -16.45
C PRO A 85 4.88 -29.66 -15.09
N CYS A 86 4.21 -29.03 -14.11
CA CYS A 86 4.00 -29.65 -12.80
C CYS A 86 3.17 -30.94 -12.92
N PHE A 87 2.12 -30.93 -13.75
CA PHE A 87 1.29 -32.09 -14.03
C PHE A 87 2.05 -33.17 -14.82
N ALA A 88 2.98 -32.80 -15.71
CA ALA A 88 3.89 -33.77 -16.33
C ALA A 88 4.83 -34.44 -15.32
N VAL A 89 5.31 -33.70 -14.31
CA VAL A 89 6.05 -34.26 -13.16
C VAL A 89 5.13 -35.16 -12.32
N PHE A 90 3.88 -34.75 -12.04
CA PHE A 90 2.92 -35.56 -11.29
C PHE A 90 2.52 -36.86 -12.03
N MET A 91 2.33 -36.82 -13.34
CA MET A 91 2.08 -38.01 -14.17
C MET A 91 3.28 -38.98 -14.21
N ASN A 92 4.50 -38.48 -13.96
CA ASN A 92 5.72 -39.30 -13.82
C ASN A 92 6.12 -39.54 -12.35
N THR A 93 5.34 -39.07 -11.38
CA THR A 93 5.69 -39.17 -9.95
C THR A 93 5.67 -40.60 -9.45
N ASP A 94 4.90 -41.50 -10.06
CA ASP A 94 4.99 -42.94 -9.78
C ASP A 94 6.36 -43.53 -10.16
N HIS A 95 6.95 -43.11 -11.29
CA HIS A 95 8.29 -43.53 -11.68
C HIS A 95 9.41 -42.85 -10.86
N LEU A 96 9.24 -41.59 -10.47
CA LEU A 96 10.20 -40.86 -9.63
C LEU A 96 10.17 -41.31 -8.16
N LEU A 97 8.99 -41.56 -7.58
CA LEU A 97 8.87 -42.09 -6.22
C LEU A 97 9.31 -43.54 -6.10
N LYS A 98 9.17 -44.36 -7.16
CA LYS A 98 9.77 -45.72 -7.20
C LYS A 98 11.29 -45.71 -7.35
N LEU A 99 11.89 -44.55 -7.66
CA LEU A 99 13.33 -44.35 -7.72
C LEU A 99 13.93 -43.86 -6.38
N ILE A 100 13.14 -43.21 -5.50
CA ILE A 100 13.65 -42.51 -4.29
C ILE A 100 12.86 -42.79 -2.98
N GLY A 101 11.55 -43.10 -3.02
CA GLY A 101 10.82 -43.81 -1.95
C GLY A 101 9.86 -43.04 -1.02
N GLN A 102 8.56 -43.04 -1.38
CA GLN A 102 7.38 -43.40 -0.52
C GLN A 102 6.98 -42.54 0.73
N SER A 103 5.75 -41.98 0.91
CA SER A 103 4.82 -41.31 -0.04
C SER A 103 3.91 -40.21 0.63
N PRO A 104 3.39 -39.16 -0.06
CA PRO A 104 3.55 -37.19 0.55
C PRO A 104 2.51 -36.45 1.52
N ILE A 105 2.94 -35.37 2.23
CA ILE A 105 2.37 -34.45 3.32
C ILE A 105 0.96 -33.74 3.10
N ILE A 106 0.31 -32.71 3.72
CA ILE A 106 0.37 -31.34 4.39
C ILE A 106 0.39 -30.03 3.50
N ALA A 107 -0.59 -29.10 3.64
CA ALA A 107 -0.65 -27.70 3.06
C ALA A 107 -1.81 -26.77 3.58
N ASN A 108 -1.74 -25.40 3.51
CA ASN A 108 -2.67 -24.37 4.10
C ASN A 108 -3.06 -23.13 3.20
N VAL A 109 -3.71 -22.08 3.78
CA VAL A 109 -4.27 -20.76 3.29
C VAL A 109 -5.79 -20.71 2.99
N VAL A 110 -6.70 -19.91 3.61
CA VAL A 110 -6.67 -19.08 4.83
C VAL A 110 -7.92 -18.17 5.15
N LEU A 111 -8.09 -16.84 4.90
CA LEU A 111 -9.12 -16.05 5.68
C LEU A 111 -10.56 -15.90 5.11
N PRO A 112 -10.83 -15.40 3.90
CA PRO A 112 -12.13 -15.65 3.27
C PRO A 112 -12.32 -17.17 3.15
N SER A 113 -11.25 -17.83 2.72
CA SER A 113 -10.86 -19.22 2.95
C SER A 113 -10.87 -19.72 4.41
N LEU A 114 -11.47 -19.04 5.41
CA LEU A 114 -11.65 -19.50 6.82
C LEU A 114 -13.12 -19.75 7.03
N ILE A 115 -14.00 -18.90 6.48
CA ILE A 115 -15.40 -19.27 6.30
C ILE A 115 -15.46 -20.29 5.17
N ILE A 116 -14.85 -19.99 4.03
CA ILE A 116 -14.72 -20.89 2.86
C ILE A 116 -13.82 -22.10 3.17
N GLY A 117 -12.87 -22.01 4.12
CA GLY A 117 -12.03 -23.14 4.52
C GLY A 117 -12.55 -23.92 5.71
N LEU A 118 -13.34 -23.33 6.61
CA LEU A 118 -14.17 -24.07 7.55
C LEU A 118 -15.28 -24.79 6.78
N LEU A 119 -15.88 -24.16 5.78
CA LEU A 119 -16.78 -24.81 4.82
C LEU A 119 -16.05 -25.88 4.02
N ALA A 120 -14.84 -25.64 3.50
CA ALA A 120 -14.07 -26.67 2.81
C ALA A 120 -13.61 -27.79 3.76
N ASN A 121 -13.37 -27.53 5.06
CA ASN A 121 -13.15 -28.56 6.07
C ASN A 121 -14.43 -29.31 6.41
N ILE A 122 -15.58 -28.66 6.52
CA ILE A 122 -16.87 -29.30 6.75
C ILE A 122 -17.20 -30.18 5.54
N VAL A 123 -17.00 -29.68 4.32
CA VAL A 123 -17.06 -30.45 3.07
C VAL A 123 -16.03 -31.58 3.09
N ASN A 124 -14.78 -31.37 3.53
CA ASN A 124 -13.75 -32.42 3.58
C ASN A 124 -14.08 -33.51 4.62
N VAL A 125 -14.57 -33.14 5.81
CA VAL A 125 -14.99 -34.06 6.88
C VAL A 125 -16.24 -34.82 6.47
N VAL A 126 -17.24 -34.17 5.86
CA VAL A 126 -18.44 -34.82 5.32
C VAL A 126 -18.08 -35.70 4.11
N ALA A 127 -17.16 -35.28 3.25
CA ALA A 127 -16.66 -36.06 2.13
C ALA A 127 -15.81 -37.25 2.59
N HIS A 128 -14.97 -37.13 3.62
CA HIS A 128 -14.28 -38.27 4.22
C HIS A 128 -15.27 -39.22 4.90
N ALA A 129 -16.23 -38.71 5.69
CA ALA A 129 -17.26 -39.53 6.32
C ALA A 129 -18.12 -40.26 5.29
N THR A 130 -18.45 -39.65 4.15
CA THR A 130 -19.25 -40.30 3.10
C THR A 130 -18.42 -41.19 2.17
N LEU A 131 -17.27 -40.74 1.66
CA LEU A 131 -16.45 -41.49 0.70
C LEU A 131 -15.61 -42.59 1.36
N ILE A 132 -15.05 -42.33 2.55
CA ILE A 132 -14.20 -43.30 3.27
C ILE A 132 -15.05 -44.21 4.17
N ILE A 133 -15.93 -43.66 5.02
CA ILE A 133 -16.70 -44.49 5.97
C ILE A 133 -17.99 -45.03 5.33
N GLY A 134 -18.75 -44.19 4.62
CA GLY A 134 -20.03 -44.58 4.01
C GLY A 134 -19.93 -45.42 2.72
N LEU A 135 -18.93 -45.15 1.88
CA LEU A 135 -18.75 -45.76 0.55
C LEU A 135 -17.47 -46.60 0.44
N ASN A 136 -16.64 -46.63 1.49
CA ASN A 136 -15.46 -47.50 1.61
C ASN A 136 -14.42 -47.36 0.48
N LEU A 137 -14.25 -46.14 -0.06
CA LEU A 137 -13.37 -45.84 -1.21
C LEU A 137 -11.89 -45.62 -0.83
N GLY A 138 -11.52 -45.78 0.45
CA GLY A 138 -10.14 -45.70 0.94
C GLY A 138 -9.38 -44.44 0.49
N ILE A 139 -8.14 -44.61 0.02
CA ILE A 139 -7.25 -43.52 -0.42
C ILE A 139 -7.87 -42.71 -1.57
N LEU A 140 -8.58 -43.35 -2.51
CA LEU A 140 -9.27 -42.65 -3.59
C LEU A 140 -10.37 -41.72 -3.04
N GLY A 141 -11.10 -42.16 -2.02
CA GLY A 141 -12.06 -41.33 -1.28
C GLY A 141 -11.40 -40.15 -0.58
N ALA A 142 -10.20 -40.32 -0.02
CA ALA A 142 -9.43 -39.23 0.59
C ALA A 142 -8.97 -38.19 -0.46
N SER A 143 -8.36 -38.63 -1.55
CA SER A 143 -7.90 -37.72 -2.62
C SER A 143 -9.05 -36.97 -3.30
N VAL A 144 -10.19 -37.63 -3.53
CA VAL A 144 -11.39 -36.99 -4.10
C VAL A 144 -12.00 -35.99 -3.13
N ALA A 145 -12.05 -36.30 -1.82
CA ALA A 145 -12.52 -35.35 -0.80
C ALA A 145 -11.65 -34.08 -0.74
N VAL A 146 -10.32 -34.22 -0.73
CA VAL A 146 -9.39 -33.07 -0.76
C VAL A 146 -9.54 -32.26 -2.06
N ALA A 147 -9.70 -32.93 -3.21
CA ALA A 147 -9.96 -32.24 -4.47
C ALA A 147 -11.29 -31.47 -4.46
N LEU A 148 -12.38 -32.07 -3.94
CA LEU A 148 -13.68 -31.41 -3.77
C LEU A 148 -13.60 -30.22 -2.81
N ALA A 149 -12.86 -30.36 -1.71
CA ALA A 149 -12.61 -29.28 -0.76
C ALA A 149 -11.89 -28.11 -1.44
N LEU A 150 -10.78 -28.36 -2.15
CA LEU A 150 -10.02 -27.34 -2.88
C LEU A 150 -10.83 -26.67 -4.00
N TRP A 151 -11.61 -27.42 -4.79
CA TRP A 151 -12.50 -26.85 -5.79
C TRP A 151 -13.65 -26.04 -5.16
N SER A 152 -14.16 -26.43 -3.99
CA SER A 152 -15.13 -25.63 -3.25
C SER A 152 -14.55 -24.28 -2.83
N VAL A 153 -13.25 -24.21 -2.48
CA VAL A 153 -12.58 -22.93 -2.19
C VAL A 153 -12.65 -21.99 -3.40
N VAL A 154 -12.34 -22.48 -4.60
CA VAL A 154 -12.43 -21.68 -5.84
C VAL A 154 -13.87 -21.23 -6.12
N ILE A 155 -14.83 -22.15 -6.04
CA ILE A 155 -16.25 -21.88 -6.33
C ILE A 155 -16.81 -20.82 -5.37
N PHE A 156 -16.55 -20.94 -4.07
CA PHE A 156 -17.04 -19.95 -3.10
C PHE A 156 -16.37 -18.57 -3.25
N HIS A 157 -15.10 -18.49 -3.67
CA HIS A 157 -14.48 -17.19 -4.00
C HIS A 157 -15.14 -16.54 -5.21
N VAL A 158 -15.43 -17.29 -6.27
CA VAL A 158 -16.15 -16.79 -7.45
C VAL A 158 -17.55 -16.29 -7.08
N ILE A 159 -18.29 -17.06 -6.27
CA ILE A 159 -19.61 -16.66 -5.75
C ILE A 159 -19.52 -15.37 -4.92
N TYR A 160 -18.52 -15.24 -4.04
CA TYR A 160 -18.31 -14.03 -3.25
C TYR A 160 -18.03 -12.79 -4.12
N ILE A 161 -17.08 -12.90 -5.06
CA ILE A 161 -16.68 -11.80 -5.96
C ILE A 161 -17.88 -11.31 -6.78
N ILE A 162 -18.68 -12.23 -7.33
CA ILE A 162 -19.87 -11.90 -8.14
C ILE A 162 -20.98 -11.32 -7.26
N GLY A 163 -21.32 -11.98 -6.15
CA GLY A 163 -22.44 -11.61 -5.29
C GLY A 163 -22.28 -10.23 -4.65
N TRP A 164 -21.09 -9.94 -4.11
CA TRP A 164 -20.76 -8.65 -3.50
C TRP A 164 -20.27 -7.60 -4.51
N LYS A 165 -20.20 -7.95 -5.81
CA LYS A 165 -19.85 -7.05 -6.93
C LYS A 165 -18.51 -6.32 -6.79
N VAL A 166 -17.59 -6.89 -6.00
CA VAL A 166 -16.27 -6.33 -5.66
C VAL A 166 -15.44 -6.00 -6.90
N TYR A 167 -15.67 -6.76 -7.99
CA TYR A 167 -15.00 -6.59 -9.27
C TYR A 167 -15.27 -5.24 -9.98
N ARG A 168 -16.29 -4.46 -9.58
CA ARG A 168 -16.74 -3.27 -10.32
C ARG A 168 -15.71 -2.16 -10.52
N VAL A 169 -14.72 -2.04 -9.63
CA VAL A 169 -13.66 -1.01 -9.71
C VAL A 169 -12.40 -1.55 -10.39
N THR A 170 -12.20 -2.87 -10.39
CA THR A 170 -10.94 -3.52 -10.76
C THR A 170 -11.02 -4.36 -12.03
N TRP A 171 -12.22 -4.66 -12.54
CA TRP A 171 -12.44 -5.52 -13.71
C TRP A 171 -13.50 -4.96 -14.66
N THR A 172 -13.06 -4.59 -15.86
CA THR A 172 -13.90 -4.09 -16.97
C THR A 172 -14.42 -5.18 -17.91
N GLY A 173 -13.91 -6.42 -17.76
CA GLY A 173 -14.24 -7.57 -18.61
C GLY A 173 -13.00 -8.35 -19.03
N PHE A 174 -13.19 -9.36 -19.89
CA PHE A 174 -12.07 -10.09 -20.48
C PHE A 174 -11.35 -9.22 -21.53
N SER A 175 -10.01 -9.14 -21.44
CA SER A 175 -9.18 -8.29 -22.32
C SER A 175 -8.00 -9.07 -22.90
N TRP A 176 -7.74 -8.89 -24.19
CA TRP A 176 -6.59 -9.49 -24.88
C TRP A 176 -5.24 -8.92 -24.40
N GLU A 177 -5.25 -7.75 -23.74
CA GLU A 177 -4.10 -7.14 -23.04
C GLU A 177 -3.46 -8.09 -22.00
N CYS A 178 -4.19 -9.12 -21.53
CA CYS A 178 -3.59 -10.14 -20.66
C CYS A 178 -2.49 -10.98 -21.36
N LEU A 179 -2.47 -11.03 -22.69
CA LEU A 179 -1.43 -11.72 -23.49
C LEU A 179 -0.20 -10.85 -23.82
N GLU A 180 -0.29 -9.54 -23.59
CA GLU A 180 0.80 -8.58 -23.81
C GLU A 180 1.69 -8.47 -22.56
N ASP A 181 2.91 -7.94 -22.67
CA ASP A 181 3.83 -7.69 -21.55
C ASP A 181 3.96 -8.84 -20.53
N TRP A 182 4.40 -10.01 -21.01
CA TRP A 182 4.74 -11.12 -20.12
C TRP A 182 6.10 -10.92 -19.43
N GLY A 183 6.97 -10.07 -20.00
CA GLY A 183 8.30 -9.77 -19.47
C GLY A 183 8.29 -9.17 -18.06
N GLN A 184 7.47 -8.15 -17.81
CA GLN A 184 7.35 -7.54 -16.47
C GLN A 184 6.86 -8.55 -15.42
N PHE A 185 5.96 -9.47 -15.80
CA PHE A 185 5.45 -10.49 -14.88
C PHE A 185 6.53 -11.53 -14.53
N PHE A 186 7.19 -12.13 -15.53
CA PHE A 186 8.23 -13.14 -15.26
C PHE A 186 9.46 -12.57 -14.55
N GLY A 187 9.79 -11.29 -14.77
CA GLY A 187 10.85 -10.58 -14.04
C GLY A 187 10.64 -10.51 -12.51
N LEU A 188 9.40 -10.66 -12.04
CA LEU A 188 9.07 -10.77 -10.61
C LEU A 188 8.75 -12.22 -10.20
N ALA A 189 8.08 -12.98 -11.07
CA ALA A 189 7.58 -14.32 -10.77
C ALA A 189 8.69 -15.38 -10.72
N VAL A 190 9.68 -15.35 -11.62
CA VAL A 190 10.79 -16.34 -11.61
C VAL A 190 11.70 -16.15 -10.38
N PRO A 191 12.06 -14.91 -9.97
CA PRO A 191 12.76 -14.70 -8.71
C PRO A 191 11.91 -15.04 -7.48
N GLY A 192 10.60 -14.77 -7.50
CA GLY A 192 9.68 -15.21 -6.42
C GLY A 192 9.62 -16.73 -6.28
N MET A 193 9.55 -17.44 -7.41
CA MET A 193 9.65 -18.91 -7.51
C MET A 193 10.97 -19.40 -6.89
N ALA A 194 12.11 -18.82 -7.29
CA ALA A 194 13.41 -19.18 -6.73
C ALA A 194 13.48 -18.92 -5.22
N MET A 195 12.98 -17.77 -4.74
CA MET A 195 13.00 -17.39 -3.33
C MET A 195 12.27 -18.42 -2.44
N ARG A 196 11.07 -18.87 -2.83
CA ARG A 196 10.30 -19.88 -2.07
C ARG A 196 10.80 -21.30 -2.23
N CYS A 197 11.22 -21.70 -3.43
CA CYS A 197 11.79 -23.02 -3.65
C CYS A 197 13.08 -23.23 -2.83
N LEU A 198 14.03 -22.30 -2.88
CA LEU A 198 15.30 -22.39 -2.13
C LEU A 198 15.08 -22.44 -0.61
N GLU A 199 14.10 -21.69 -0.10
CA GLU A 199 13.70 -21.72 1.30
C GLU A 199 13.14 -23.10 1.68
N TRP A 200 12.05 -23.54 1.03
CA TRP A 200 11.33 -24.75 1.42
C TRP A 200 12.14 -26.03 1.19
N TRP A 201 12.88 -26.13 0.07
CA TRP A 201 13.71 -27.29 -0.23
C TRP A 201 14.85 -27.49 0.76
N SER A 202 15.32 -26.44 1.45
CA SER A 202 16.38 -26.55 2.45
C SER A 202 15.93 -27.34 3.69
N PHE A 203 14.68 -27.16 4.13
CA PHE A 203 14.09 -27.92 5.24
C PHE A 203 13.90 -29.41 4.87
N GLU A 204 13.42 -29.71 3.67
CA GLU A 204 13.25 -31.10 3.20
C GLU A 204 14.60 -31.86 3.13
N VAL A 205 15.68 -31.18 2.73
CA VAL A 205 17.04 -31.73 2.79
C VAL A 205 17.46 -32.04 4.24
N LEU A 206 17.16 -31.15 5.19
CA LEU A 206 17.46 -31.38 6.62
C LEU A 206 16.63 -32.51 7.23
N ILE A 207 15.36 -32.67 6.85
CA ILE A 207 14.50 -33.81 7.23
C ILE A 207 15.10 -35.13 6.73
N LEU A 208 15.56 -35.18 5.47
CA LEU A 208 16.21 -36.36 4.90
C LEU A 208 17.51 -36.71 5.66
N ILE A 209 18.33 -35.72 6.01
CA ILE A 209 19.55 -35.94 6.81
C ILE A 209 19.20 -36.39 8.24
N ALA A 210 18.14 -35.86 8.86
CA ALA A 210 17.67 -36.32 10.17
C ALA A 210 17.20 -37.79 10.13
N GLY A 211 16.64 -38.25 9.01
CA GLY A 211 16.35 -39.67 8.77
C GLY A 211 17.58 -40.58 8.86
N LEU A 212 18.73 -40.11 8.37
CA LEU A 212 20.01 -40.86 8.45
C LEU A 212 20.56 -40.94 9.89
N LEU A 213 20.12 -40.09 10.81
CA LEU A 213 20.49 -40.13 12.24
C LEU A 213 19.63 -41.10 13.07
N GLY A 214 18.60 -41.71 12.48
CA GLY A 214 17.72 -42.69 13.12
C GLY A 214 16.36 -42.15 13.55
N VAL A 215 15.42 -43.08 13.78
CA VAL A 215 13.97 -42.79 13.91
C VAL A 215 13.66 -41.76 14.99
N THR A 216 14.28 -41.83 16.17
CA THR A 216 14.06 -40.87 17.27
C THR A 216 14.52 -39.45 16.91
N GLN A 217 15.62 -39.32 16.16
CA GLN A 217 16.16 -38.03 15.72
C GLN A 217 15.28 -37.40 14.63
N LEU A 218 14.84 -38.21 13.66
CA LEU A 218 13.84 -37.82 12.67
C LEU A 218 12.53 -37.37 13.34
N ALA A 219 11.97 -38.19 14.23
CA ALA A 219 10.71 -37.86 14.90
C ALA A 219 10.81 -36.59 15.76
N GLY A 220 11.88 -36.41 16.52
CA GLY A 220 12.10 -35.20 17.33
C GLY A 220 12.28 -33.94 16.46
N HIS A 221 12.98 -34.08 15.33
CA HIS A 221 13.10 -33.00 14.33
C HIS A 221 11.73 -32.67 13.70
N THR A 222 10.96 -33.67 13.24
CA THR A 222 9.64 -33.49 12.62
C THR A 222 8.60 -32.89 13.58
N VAL A 223 8.61 -33.25 14.87
CA VAL A 223 7.77 -32.60 15.90
C VAL A 223 8.17 -31.13 16.07
N THR A 224 9.47 -30.83 16.12
CA THR A 224 9.97 -29.44 16.23
C THR A 224 9.62 -28.62 14.98
N MET A 225 9.78 -29.20 13.78
CA MET A 225 9.35 -28.61 12.51
C MET A 225 7.85 -28.34 12.48
N SER A 226 7.02 -29.26 12.98
CA SER A 226 5.56 -29.09 13.05
C SER A 226 5.17 -27.90 13.94
N ILE A 227 5.85 -27.74 15.08
CA ILE A 227 5.66 -26.60 15.99
C ILE A 227 6.17 -25.30 15.34
N SER A 228 7.29 -25.34 14.61
CA SER A 228 7.80 -24.20 13.85
C SER A 228 6.81 -23.75 12.78
N TYR A 229 6.31 -24.65 11.93
CA TYR A 229 5.32 -24.33 10.90
C TYR A 229 4.05 -23.70 11.49
N ILE A 230 3.52 -24.20 12.61
CA ILE A 230 2.35 -23.59 13.27
C ILE A 230 2.67 -22.17 13.76
N SER A 231 3.85 -21.97 14.34
CA SER A 231 4.34 -20.68 14.84
C SER A 231 4.54 -19.66 13.71
N PHE A 232 5.10 -20.09 12.57
CA PHE A 232 5.40 -19.27 11.40
C PHE A 232 4.17 -18.67 10.70
N MET A 233 2.98 -19.26 10.89
CA MET A 233 1.74 -18.72 10.32
C MET A 233 1.39 -17.32 10.87
N VAL A 234 1.94 -16.92 12.02
CA VAL A 234 1.80 -15.56 12.56
C VAL A 234 2.65 -14.54 11.79
N PRO A 235 4.00 -14.61 11.74
CA PRO A 235 4.81 -13.66 10.99
C PRO A 235 4.55 -13.72 9.48
N TYR A 236 4.26 -14.89 8.89
CA TYR A 236 3.90 -14.95 7.46
C TYR A 236 2.57 -14.22 7.18
N GLY A 237 1.64 -14.21 8.13
CA GLY A 237 0.38 -13.45 8.01
C GLY A 237 0.57 -11.93 8.15
N VAL A 238 1.62 -11.50 8.84
CA VAL A 238 2.06 -10.09 8.89
C VAL A 238 2.84 -9.73 7.61
N SER A 239 3.68 -10.63 7.10
CA SER A 239 4.48 -10.47 5.88
C SER A 239 3.64 -10.17 4.64
N ILE A 240 2.55 -10.93 4.40
CA ILE A 240 1.64 -10.68 3.27
C ILE A 240 0.91 -9.33 3.46
N ALA A 241 0.46 -9.02 4.69
CA ALA A 241 -0.20 -7.74 4.97
C ALA A 241 0.74 -6.53 4.76
N ALA A 242 2.02 -6.69 5.09
CA ALA A 242 3.07 -5.71 4.84
C ALA A 242 3.30 -5.51 3.33
N SER A 243 3.41 -6.59 2.55
CA SER A 243 3.53 -6.53 1.07
C SER A 243 2.38 -5.72 0.45
N VAL A 244 1.14 -5.99 0.88
CA VAL A 244 -0.05 -5.29 0.37
C VAL A 244 -0.08 -3.82 0.79
N ARG A 245 0.18 -3.48 2.07
CA ARG A 245 0.18 -2.08 2.54
C ARG A 245 1.30 -1.26 1.91
N VAL A 246 2.52 -1.78 1.87
CA VAL A 246 3.67 -1.12 1.23
C VAL A 246 3.42 -0.97 -0.28
N GLY A 247 3.01 -2.03 -0.96
CA GLY A 247 2.74 -2.00 -2.40
C GLY A 247 1.61 -1.03 -2.78
N ASN A 248 0.51 -0.98 -2.01
CA ASN A 248 -0.56 0.01 -2.20
C ASN A 248 -0.02 1.45 -2.11
N ASN A 249 0.76 1.76 -1.08
CA ASN A 249 1.19 3.14 -0.81
C ASN A 249 2.26 3.60 -1.82
N LEU A 250 3.15 2.71 -2.26
CA LEU A 250 4.04 2.97 -3.42
C LEU A 250 3.22 3.16 -4.70
N GLY A 251 2.18 2.35 -4.89
CA GLY A 251 1.21 2.47 -5.98
C GLY A 251 0.42 3.78 -5.97
N ALA A 252 0.17 4.37 -4.80
CA ALA A 252 -0.47 5.68 -4.63
C ALA A 252 0.52 6.87 -4.75
N ASN A 253 1.80 6.62 -5.04
CA ASN A 253 2.88 7.60 -4.99
C ASN A 253 3.04 8.28 -3.61
N GLN A 254 2.79 7.55 -2.53
CA GLN A 254 2.92 8.00 -1.13
C GLN A 254 4.12 7.32 -0.44
N PRO A 255 5.37 7.74 -0.72
CA PRO A 255 6.59 7.08 -0.23
C PRO A 255 6.72 7.11 1.30
N VAL A 256 6.26 8.20 1.95
CA VAL A 256 6.26 8.32 3.42
C VAL A 256 5.32 7.29 4.06
N MET A 257 4.09 7.15 3.54
CA MET A 257 3.12 6.15 4.02
C MET A 257 3.57 4.71 3.73
N ALA A 258 4.33 4.47 2.66
CA ALA A 258 4.96 3.18 2.40
C ALA A 258 6.04 2.86 3.45
N ALA A 259 6.92 3.81 3.74
CA ALA A 259 7.96 3.67 4.77
C ALA A 259 7.36 3.48 6.18
N LEU A 260 6.28 4.20 6.52
CA LEU A 260 5.55 4.06 7.78
C LEU A 260 4.89 2.68 7.89
N SER A 261 4.26 2.19 6.81
CA SER A 261 3.68 0.84 6.76
C SER A 261 4.72 -0.26 6.95
N ALA A 262 5.92 -0.09 6.36
CA ALA A 262 7.04 -1.00 6.56
C ALA A 262 7.53 -1.01 8.02
N ARG A 263 7.77 0.17 8.63
CA ARG A 263 8.17 0.31 10.04
C ARG A 263 7.15 -0.32 10.99
N THR A 264 5.87 -0.01 10.80
CA THR A 264 4.76 -0.53 11.62
C THR A 264 4.66 -2.06 11.50
N SER A 265 4.81 -2.61 10.30
CA SER A 265 4.82 -4.06 10.07
C SER A 265 5.97 -4.76 10.79
N LEU A 266 7.17 -4.17 10.82
CA LEU A 266 8.32 -4.72 11.54
C LEU A 266 8.12 -4.69 13.07
N ILE A 267 7.50 -3.64 13.61
CA ILE A 267 7.18 -3.55 15.04
C ILE A 267 6.16 -4.63 15.44
N ILE A 268 5.08 -4.77 14.67
CA ILE A 268 4.05 -5.81 14.88
C ILE A 268 4.66 -7.21 14.73
N GLY A 269 5.51 -7.41 13.72
CA GLY A 269 6.24 -8.66 13.50
C GLY A 269 7.12 -9.04 14.69
N GLY A 270 7.93 -8.09 15.20
CA GLY A 270 8.79 -8.30 16.36
C GLY A 270 8.02 -8.58 17.65
N PHE A 271 6.90 -7.89 17.88
CA PHE A 271 6.02 -8.16 19.02
C PHE A 271 5.48 -9.59 18.99
N PHE A 272 4.96 -10.04 17.85
CA PHE A 272 4.47 -11.42 17.71
C PHE A 272 5.60 -12.45 17.79
N ALA A 273 6.76 -12.18 17.21
CA ALA A 273 7.94 -13.06 17.28
C ALA A 273 8.36 -13.31 18.73
N VAL A 274 8.56 -12.26 19.52
CA VAL A 274 8.89 -12.37 20.95
C VAL A 274 7.78 -13.10 21.71
N THR A 275 6.51 -12.77 21.47
CA THR A 275 5.37 -13.40 22.14
C THR A 275 5.31 -14.90 21.88
N VAL A 276 5.47 -15.34 20.62
CA VAL A 276 5.43 -16.75 20.25
C VAL A 276 6.68 -17.50 20.75
N SER A 277 7.87 -16.90 20.67
CA SER A 277 9.10 -17.46 21.26
C SER A 277 8.98 -17.69 22.78
N VAL A 278 8.37 -16.76 23.52
CA VAL A 278 8.10 -16.91 24.96
C VAL A 278 7.09 -18.05 25.23
N ILE A 279 6.05 -18.18 24.41
CA ILE A 279 5.06 -19.28 24.51
C ILE A 279 5.73 -20.63 24.22
N ILE A 280 6.57 -20.73 23.19
CA ILE A 280 7.36 -21.94 22.88
C ILE A 280 8.24 -22.32 24.06
N LEU A 281 8.96 -21.35 24.65
CA LEU A 281 9.87 -21.58 25.77
C LEU A 281 9.12 -22.02 27.04
N ALA A 282 7.99 -21.38 27.35
CA ALA A 282 7.17 -21.69 28.53
C ALA A 282 6.49 -23.07 28.41
N LEU A 283 6.01 -23.44 27.23
CA LEU A 283 5.30 -24.70 26.98
C LEU A 283 6.20 -25.83 26.47
N LYS A 284 7.53 -25.65 26.46
CA LYS A 284 8.49 -26.57 25.79
C LYS A 284 8.41 -28.03 26.25
N GLY A 285 8.03 -28.28 27.51
CA GLY A 285 7.86 -29.63 28.08
C GLY A 285 6.46 -30.23 27.88
N VAL A 286 5.54 -29.49 27.25
CA VAL A 286 4.14 -29.90 27.02
C VAL A 286 3.80 -29.95 25.53
N LEU A 287 4.31 -29.02 24.72
CA LEU A 287 4.05 -28.98 23.27
C LEU A 287 4.36 -30.30 22.54
N PRO A 288 5.46 -31.04 22.82
CA PRO A 288 5.72 -32.31 22.14
C PRO A 288 4.69 -33.41 22.46
N LEU A 289 4.06 -33.39 23.65
CA LEU A 289 3.03 -34.36 24.06
C LEU A 289 1.77 -34.29 23.21
N ALA A 290 1.53 -33.16 22.52
CA ALA A 290 0.43 -33.03 21.56
C ALA A 290 0.65 -33.83 20.26
N PHE A 291 1.89 -34.27 19.99
CA PHE A 291 2.26 -34.99 18.77
C PHE A 291 2.65 -36.45 19.02
N THR A 292 3.20 -36.79 20.20
CA THR A 292 3.59 -38.16 20.52
C THR A 292 3.65 -38.42 22.04
N ASN A 293 3.40 -39.67 22.43
CA ASN A 293 3.57 -40.19 23.79
C ASN A 293 4.94 -40.87 24.01
N ASP A 294 5.81 -40.91 23.00
CA ASP A 294 7.17 -41.44 23.11
C ASP A 294 8.05 -40.51 23.94
N SER A 295 8.55 -40.99 25.08
CA SER A 295 9.33 -40.21 26.05
C SER A 295 10.64 -39.65 25.48
N ASP A 296 11.29 -40.39 24.58
CA ASP A 296 12.61 -40.04 24.06
C ASP A 296 12.47 -38.98 22.96
N VAL A 297 11.43 -39.10 22.14
CA VAL A 297 11.04 -38.07 21.16
C VAL A 297 10.56 -36.80 21.86
N VAL A 298 9.74 -36.91 22.91
CA VAL A 298 9.28 -35.77 23.72
C VAL A 298 10.46 -35.04 24.37
N MET A 299 11.41 -35.78 24.97
CA MET A 299 12.59 -35.21 25.60
C MET A 299 13.51 -34.54 24.58
N LEU A 300 13.74 -35.14 23.41
CA LEU A 300 14.53 -34.54 22.34
C LEU A 300 13.89 -33.25 21.84
N ALA A 301 12.60 -33.27 21.48
CA ALA A 301 11.87 -32.09 21.03
C ALA A 301 11.88 -30.98 22.11
N SER A 302 11.67 -31.32 23.39
CA SER A 302 11.72 -30.38 24.53
C SER A 302 13.06 -29.64 24.68
N ASN A 303 14.15 -30.19 24.12
CA ASN A 303 15.46 -29.56 24.05
C ASN A 303 15.66 -28.77 22.75
N LEU A 304 15.18 -29.29 21.61
CA LEU A 304 15.20 -28.56 20.33
C LEU A 304 14.37 -27.28 20.38
N LEU A 305 13.25 -27.27 21.11
CA LEU A 305 12.40 -26.09 21.30
C LEU A 305 13.11 -24.91 22.01
N LEU A 306 14.21 -25.15 22.74
CA LEU A 306 15.06 -24.07 23.24
C LEU A 306 15.71 -23.29 22.09
N ILE A 307 16.26 -24.00 21.09
CA ILE A 307 16.92 -23.39 19.94
C ILE A 307 15.86 -22.77 19.01
N LEU A 308 14.73 -23.46 18.79
CA LEU A 308 13.59 -22.91 18.05
C LEU A 308 13.11 -21.57 18.63
N SER A 309 13.07 -21.42 19.96
CA SER A 309 12.63 -20.14 20.57
C SER A 309 13.52 -18.95 20.21
N LEU A 310 14.81 -19.16 19.91
CA LEU A 310 15.73 -18.13 19.43
C LEU A 310 15.68 -17.99 17.90
N GLU A 311 15.56 -19.11 17.19
CA GLU A 311 15.52 -19.18 15.72
C GLU A 311 14.24 -18.55 15.16
N HIS A 312 13.09 -18.78 15.79
CA HIS A 312 11.81 -18.16 15.45
C HIS A 312 11.83 -16.63 15.58
N LEU A 313 12.64 -16.07 16.49
CA LEU A 313 12.77 -14.61 16.64
C LEU A 313 13.40 -13.97 15.40
N THR A 314 14.41 -14.62 14.82
CA THR A 314 15.05 -14.15 13.57
C THR A 314 14.22 -14.53 12.36
N ASP A 315 13.74 -15.77 12.24
CA ASP A 315 12.91 -16.21 11.11
C ASP A 315 11.62 -15.39 10.94
N ALA A 316 10.94 -15.04 12.04
CA ALA A 316 9.78 -14.16 11.99
C ALA A 316 10.10 -12.76 11.43
N MET A 317 11.24 -12.18 11.81
CA MET A 317 11.68 -10.86 11.34
C MET A 317 12.17 -10.90 9.89
N GLN A 318 12.92 -11.94 9.52
CA GLN A 318 13.28 -12.32 8.15
C GLN A 318 12.02 -12.39 7.26
N CYS A 319 10.98 -13.11 7.70
CA CYS A 319 9.74 -13.30 6.94
C CYS A 319 8.98 -11.98 6.72
N VAL A 320 8.83 -11.14 7.75
CA VAL A 320 8.14 -9.84 7.62
C VAL A 320 8.95 -8.85 6.77
N ALA A 321 10.27 -8.79 6.95
CA ALA A 321 11.15 -7.97 6.12
C ALA A 321 11.15 -8.44 4.64
N GLY A 322 11.12 -9.75 4.39
CA GLY A 322 10.95 -10.32 3.05
C GLY A 322 9.62 -9.94 2.39
N GLY A 323 8.54 -9.82 3.17
CA GLY A 323 7.24 -9.32 2.71
C GLY A 323 7.27 -7.85 2.28
N ILE A 324 7.96 -7.00 3.04
CA ILE A 324 8.18 -5.59 2.68
C ILE A 324 8.99 -5.48 1.37
N LEU A 325 10.07 -6.26 1.24
CA LEU A 325 10.87 -6.32 0.00
C LEU A 325 10.06 -6.86 -1.19
N GLY A 326 9.12 -7.79 -0.94
CA GLY A 326 8.13 -8.24 -1.93
C GLY A 326 7.18 -7.12 -2.36
N GLY A 327 6.64 -6.34 -1.42
CA GLY A 327 5.79 -5.17 -1.69
C GLY A 327 6.48 -4.09 -2.53
N CYS A 328 7.80 -3.92 -2.37
CA CYS A 328 8.62 -3.04 -3.21
C CYS A 328 9.03 -3.68 -4.56
N GLY A 329 8.89 -4.99 -4.72
CA GLY A 329 9.31 -5.74 -5.92
C GLY A 329 10.81 -6.02 -6.01
N HIS A 330 11.44 -6.45 -4.91
CA HIS A 330 12.87 -6.83 -4.81
C HIS A 330 13.07 -8.35 -4.69
N GLN A 331 12.20 -9.18 -5.28
CA GLN A 331 12.27 -10.65 -5.23
C GLN A 331 13.63 -11.22 -5.64
N VAL A 332 14.35 -10.57 -6.59
CA VAL A 332 15.71 -10.94 -6.99
C VAL A 332 16.69 -10.90 -5.81
N TYR A 333 16.62 -9.86 -4.98
CA TYR A 333 17.47 -9.73 -3.80
C TYR A 333 17.11 -10.78 -2.74
N GLY A 334 15.80 -11.04 -2.55
CA GLY A 334 15.31 -12.11 -1.69
C GLY A 334 15.81 -13.50 -2.10
N ALA A 335 15.73 -13.83 -3.39
CA ALA A 335 16.22 -15.09 -3.94
C ALA A 335 17.74 -15.26 -3.75
N ILE A 336 18.54 -14.20 -3.96
CA ILE A 336 19.99 -14.23 -3.73
C ILE A 336 20.32 -14.47 -2.25
N MET A 337 19.63 -13.80 -1.33
CA MET A 337 19.86 -13.99 0.11
C MET A 337 19.33 -15.33 0.63
N ASN A 338 18.28 -15.90 0.02
CA ASN A 338 17.85 -17.26 0.30
C ASN A 338 18.86 -18.29 -0.22
N LEU A 339 19.47 -18.08 -1.40
CA LEU A 339 20.56 -18.93 -1.90
C LEU A 339 21.79 -18.89 -0.98
N ILE A 340 22.27 -17.69 -0.62
CA ILE A 340 23.45 -17.52 0.23
C ILE A 340 23.19 -18.06 1.64
N GLY A 341 22.08 -17.65 2.27
CA GLY A 341 21.72 -18.09 3.62
C GLY A 341 21.55 -19.61 3.70
N TYR A 342 20.59 -20.18 2.96
CA TYR A 342 20.27 -21.60 3.12
C TYR A 342 21.34 -22.55 2.55
N TYR A 343 21.93 -22.25 1.38
CA TYR A 343 22.83 -23.20 0.71
C TYR A 343 24.33 -22.93 0.94
N ALA A 344 24.76 -21.69 1.13
CA ALA A 344 26.16 -21.39 1.41
C ALA A 344 26.50 -21.32 2.91
N ILE A 345 25.50 -21.07 3.78
CA ILE A 345 25.69 -20.95 5.24
C ILE A 345 24.98 -22.09 6.00
N ALA A 346 23.65 -22.20 5.90
CA ALA A 346 22.85 -23.10 6.74
C ALA A 346 23.19 -24.57 6.51
N LEU A 347 23.02 -25.08 5.29
CA LEU A 347 23.19 -26.50 4.97
C LEU A 347 24.62 -27.01 5.28
N PRO A 348 25.72 -26.32 4.90
CA PRO A 348 27.08 -26.77 5.25
C PRO A 348 27.32 -26.86 6.76
N ILE A 349 26.86 -25.87 7.53
CA ILE A 349 27.00 -25.85 8.99
C ILE A 349 26.11 -26.95 9.61
N ALA A 350 24.84 -27.04 9.21
CA ALA A 350 23.88 -28.01 9.69
C ALA A 350 24.36 -29.45 9.45
N ILE A 351 24.75 -29.80 8.21
CA ILE A 351 25.28 -31.12 7.85
C ILE A 351 26.50 -31.47 8.71
N PHE A 352 27.42 -30.52 8.90
CA PHE A 352 28.60 -30.73 9.74
C PHE A 352 28.22 -30.99 11.20
N LEU A 353 27.38 -30.14 11.80
CA LEU A 353 26.97 -30.31 13.21
C LEU A 353 26.15 -31.59 13.41
N MET A 354 25.27 -31.95 12.47
CA MET A 354 24.45 -33.17 12.50
C MET A 354 25.29 -34.45 12.40
N LEU A 355 26.26 -34.51 11.47
CA LEU A 355 26.97 -35.75 11.13
C LEU A 355 28.36 -35.90 11.79
N LYS A 356 28.93 -34.83 12.35
CA LYS A 356 30.30 -34.83 12.94
C LYS A 356 30.37 -34.43 14.41
N THR A 357 29.26 -34.06 15.04
CA THR A 357 29.24 -33.69 16.47
C THR A 357 28.14 -34.43 17.24
N TYR A 358 28.20 -34.38 18.56
CA TYR A 358 27.18 -34.94 19.45
C TYR A 358 25.84 -34.17 19.45
N LEU A 359 25.72 -33.10 18.65
CA LEU A 359 24.50 -32.28 18.56
C LEU A 359 23.36 -32.96 17.79
N MET A 360 23.67 -33.90 16.88
CA MET A 360 22.67 -34.66 16.10
C MET A 360 21.60 -33.72 15.48
N ALA A 361 20.30 -33.97 15.66
CA ALA A 361 19.23 -33.13 15.11
C ALA A 361 19.27 -31.65 15.57
N SER A 362 19.93 -31.31 16.69
CA SER A 362 20.09 -29.91 17.11
C SER A 362 21.09 -29.13 16.23
N GLY A 363 21.97 -29.84 15.51
CA GLY A 363 22.87 -29.22 14.53
C GLY A 363 22.12 -28.54 13.38
N ALA A 364 20.96 -29.07 12.97
CA ALA A 364 20.10 -28.44 11.97
C ALA A 364 19.64 -27.04 12.42
N TRP A 365 19.09 -26.96 13.63
CA TRP A 365 18.55 -25.73 14.21
C TRP A 365 19.61 -24.65 14.44
N TRP A 366 20.84 -25.04 14.80
CA TRP A 366 21.96 -24.10 14.85
C TRP A 366 22.36 -23.56 13.48
N GLY A 367 22.38 -24.39 12.43
CA GLY A 367 22.66 -23.94 11.05
C GLY A 367 21.58 -22.98 10.52
N MET A 368 20.31 -23.27 10.80
CA MET A 368 19.17 -22.43 10.41
C MET A 368 19.19 -21.08 11.15
N LEU A 369 19.36 -21.07 12.47
CA LEU A 369 19.50 -19.84 13.27
C LEU A 369 20.58 -18.89 12.76
N ILE A 370 21.75 -19.41 12.35
CA ILE A 370 22.84 -18.60 11.80
C ILE A 370 22.42 -17.97 10.45
N SER A 371 21.70 -18.71 9.61
CA SER A 371 21.18 -18.21 8.33
C SER A 371 20.07 -17.19 8.50
N THR A 372 19.04 -17.48 9.29
CA THR A 372 17.91 -16.56 9.48
C THR A 372 18.36 -15.29 10.20
N SER A 373 19.37 -15.37 11.09
CA SER A 373 20.08 -14.19 11.62
C SER A 373 20.73 -13.34 10.53
N PHE A 374 21.53 -13.96 9.65
CA PHE A 374 22.21 -13.28 8.54
C PHE A 374 21.21 -12.63 7.58
N GLN A 375 20.15 -13.34 7.18
CA GLN A 375 19.13 -12.86 6.26
C GLN A 375 18.32 -11.71 6.88
N THR A 376 17.94 -11.81 8.17
CA THR A 376 17.29 -10.72 8.93
C THR A 376 18.12 -9.44 8.90
N ILE A 377 19.42 -9.52 9.21
CA ILE A 377 20.32 -8.36 9.19
C ILE A 377 20.41 -7.77 7.78
N SER A 378 20.54 -8.63 6.76
CA SER A 378 20.62 -8.24 5.35
C SER A 378 19.37 -7.50 4.87
N PHE A 379 18.17 -8.05 5.16
CA PHE A 379 16.89 -7.45 4.77
C PHE A 379 16.58 -6.16 5.54
N LEU A 380 16.83 -6.11 6.85
CA LEU A 380 16.65 -4.89 7.64
C LEU A 380 17.60 -3.76 7.18
N LEU A 381 18.85 -4.09 6.85
CA LEU A 381 19.78 -3.12 6.26
C LEU A 381 19.29 -2.64 4.89
N LYS A 382 18.80 -3.55 4.03
CA LYS A 382 18.25 -3.20 2.71
C LYS A 382 17.01 -2.29 2.79
N ILE A 383 16.14 -2.51 3.77
CA ILE A 383 14.96 -1.64 4.04
C ILE A 383 15.41 -0.29 4.61
N ARG A 384 16.39 -0.25 5.52
CA ARG A 384 16.94 0.99 6.08
C ARG A 384 17.62 1.88 5.02
N LEU A 385 18.27 1.27 4.03
CA LEU A 385 18.96 1.96 2.93
C LEU A 385 18.08 2.11 1.66
N MET A 386 16.76 2.06 1.80
CA MET A 386 15.81 2.16 0.69
C MET A 386 15.40 3.61 0.42
N ASP A 387 15.57 4.06 -0.82
CA ASP A 387 15.02 5.31 -1.33
C ASP A 387 13.54 5.09 -1.72
N TRP A 388 12.64 5.48 -0.82
CA TRP A 388 11.20 5.26 -0.97
C TRP A 388 10.60 6.05 -2.12
N ASN A 389 11.17 7.21 -2.48
CA ASN A 389 10.71 8.02 -3.62
C ASN A 389 10.98 7.26 -4.94
N LYS A 390 12.18 6.71 -5.06
CA LYS A 390 12.59 5.91 -6.24
C LYS A 390 11.89 4.55 -6.33
N GLU A 391 11.49 3.95 -5.21
CA GLU A 391 10.63 2.76 -5.25
C GLU A 391 9.16 3.09 -5.55
N ALA A 392 8.67 4.29 -5.20
CA ALA A 392 7.33 4.75 -5.58
C ALA A 392 7.23 5.00 -7.09
N GLN A 393 8.21 5.68 -7.70
CA GLN A 393 8.31 5.84 -9.16
C GLN A 393 8.25 4.50 -9.90
N LYS A 394 9.07 3.51 -9.50
CA LYS A 394 9.03 2.15 -10.07
C LYS A 394 7.68 1.46 -9.92
N ALA A 395 6.90 1.78 -8.89
CA ALA A 395 5.55 1.26 -8.73
C ALA A 395 4.56 1.92 -9.70
N GLN A 396 4.69 3.24 -9.96
CA GLN A 396 3.94 3.94 -11.01
C GLN A 396 4.23 3.34 -12.40
N ASP A 397 5.51 3.15 -12.74
CA ASP A 397 5.96 2.52 -13.99
C ASP A 397 5.29 1.15 -14.19
N ARG A 398 5.38 0.27 -13.17
CA ARG A 398 4.79 -1.09 -13.20
C ARG A 398 3.27 -1.08 -13.30
N ALA A 399 2.61 -0.12 -12.65
CA ALA A 399 1.17 0.12 -12.77
C ALA A 399 0.79 0.67 -14.17
N GLY A 400 1.76 1.07 -14.99
CA GLY A 400 1.52 1.65 -16.32
C GLY A 400 0.98 3.07 -16.25
N VAL A 401 1.29 3.81 -15.19
CA VAL A 401 1.00 5.25 -15.10
C VAL A 401 1.97 5.97 -16.01
N LYS A 402 1.44 6.69 -17.01
CA LYS A 402 2.28 7.49 -17.92
C LYS A 402 2.74 8.74 -17.20
N HIS A 403 3.99 8.77 -16.77
CA HIS A 403 4.68 10.02 -16.48
C HIS A 403 4.71 10.88 -17.75
N SER A 404 4.48 12.18 -17.59
CA SER A 404 4.80 13.15 -18.65
C SER A 404 6.31 13.13 -18.84
N GLU A 405 6.77 12.72 -20.03
CA GLU A 405 8.20 12.65 -20.33
C GLU A 405 8.81 14.05 -20.24
N SER A 406 9.55 14.31 -19.17
CA SER A 406 10.61 15.31 -19.19
C SER A 406 11.63 14.82 -20.22
N GLU A 407 11.77 15.53 -21.34
CA GLU A 407 12.74 15.15 -22.38
C GLU A 407 14.12 14.94 -21.74
N PRO A 408 14.81 13.83 -22.03
CA PRO A 408 16.13 13.60 -21.45
C PRO A 408 17.08 14.69 -21.92
N PHE A 409 17.78 15.30 -20.96
CA PHE A 409 18.89 16.21 -21.22
C PHE A 409 19.99 15.47 -21.98
N ASN A 410 19.91 15.50 -23.31
CA ASN A 410 21.03 15.11 -24.16
C ASN A 410 22.09 16.21 -24.08
N GLU A 411 23.27 15.84 -23.61
CA GLU A 411 24.47 16.67 -23.75
C GLU A 411 24.81 16.80 -25.24
N PHE A 412 24.24 17.81 -25.89
CA PHE A 412 24.71 18.25 -27.19
C PHE A 412 26.03 19.01 -27.00
N GLU A 413 27.15 18.30 -27.14
CA GLU A 413 28.44 18.88 -27.53
C GLU A 413 28.33 19.49 -28.94
N GLY A 414 27.59 20.60 -29.05
CA GLY A 414 27.48 21.44 -30.23
C GLY A 414 28.46 22.60 -30.14
N ASN A 415 29.43 22.65 -31.06
CA ASN A 415 30.46 23.69 -31.07
C ASN A 415 29.86 25.10 -31.08
N VAL A 416 30.34 25.97 -30.20
CA VAL A 416 30.00 27.40 -30.20
C VAL A 416 30.74 28.08 -31.36
N GLU A 417 30.10 28.13 -32.54
CA GLU A 417 30.53 29.06 -33.60
C GLU A 417 30.15 30.49 -33.21
N ILE A 418 31.17 31.26 -32.80
CA ILE A 418 31.03 32.66 -32.43
C ILE A 418 30.82 33.50 -33.70
N PHE A 419 29.56 33.84 -34.01
CA PHE A 419 29.25 34.91 -34.96
C PHE A 419 28.83 36.18 -34.22
N SER A 420 29.49 37.30 -34.58
CA SER A 420 29.38 38.57 -33.89
C SER A 420 28.44 39.54 -34.61
N GLN A 421 27.49 40.06 -33.83
CA GLN A 421 26.82 41.37 -33.94
C GLN A 421 26.08 41.84 -35.23
N ASP A 422 24.89 42.36 -34.92
CA ASP A 422 24.19 43.52 -35.52
C ASP A 422 23.36 43.39 -36.82
N SER A 423 22.20 44.09 -36.79
CA SER A 423 21.14 44.26 -37.80
C SER A 423 20.43 42.96 -38.25
N GLU A 424 19.10 42.77 -38.06
CA GLU A 424 17.99 43.68 -38.37
C GLU A 424 16.77 43.51 -37.43
N LYS A 425 16.12 44.62 -37.05
CA LYS A 425 14.69 44.63 -36.67
C LYS A 425 13.83 44.77 -37.94
N SER A 426 12.57 44.33 -37.86
CA SER A 426 11.48 44.56 -38.86
C SER A 426 11.44 43.66 -40.12
N SER A 427 11.07 42.37 -39.95
CA SER A 427 10.75 41.49 -41.09
C SER A 427 9.58 40.48 -40.94
N ILE A 428 8.92 40.38 -39.77
CA ILE A 428 7.82 39.39 -39.55
C ILE A 428 6.45 40.03 -39.26
N LEU A 429 6.37 41.34 -38.97
CA LEU A 429 5.13 42.03 -38.57
C LEU A 429 4.20 42.42 -39.75
N LYS A 430 4.13 41.61 -40.81
CA LYS A 430 3.20 41.77 -41.95
C LYS A 430 2.79 40.43 -42.58
N LYS A 431 1.73 39.81 -42.04
CA LYS A 431 0.77 38.93 -42.74
C LYS A 431 -0.33 38.43 -41.78
N MET A 432 -1.44 39.17 -41.67
CA MET A 432 -2.83 38.67 -41.56
C MET A 432 -3.80 39.83 -41.22
N GLU A 433 -4.09 40.67 -42.21
CA GLU A 433 -5.31 41.48 -42.24
C GLU A 433 -6.13 41.03 -43.46
N ILE A 434 -7.25 40.32 -43.26
CA ILE A 434 -8.34 40.22 -44.24
C ILE A 434 -9.69 40.22 -43.49
N GLN A 435 -10.29 41.40 -43.44
CA GLN A 435 -11.72 41.71 -43.63
C GLN A 435 -12.79 40.92 -42.85
N ASP A 436 -13.46 41.63 -41.93
CA ASP A 436 -14.91 41.48 -41.73
C ASP A 436 -15.69 41.86 -43.00
N SER A 437 -16.79 41.14 -43.27
CA SER A 437 -17.92 41.63 -44.07
C SER A 437 -19.17 40.78 -43.80
N ASP A 438 -20.33 41.42 -43.61
CA ASP A 438 -21.58 40.76 -43.21
C ASP A 438 -22.13 39.76 -44.25
N GLY A 439 -22.79 38.69 -43.78
CA GLY A 439 -23.78 38.01 -44.62
C GLY A 439 -24.16 36.57 -44.34
N GLU A 440 -24.72 36.23 -43.16
CA GLU A 440 -25.93 35.38 -43.10
C GLU A 440 -26.57 35.34 -41.69
N ARG A 441 -27.88 35.61 -41.61
CA ARG A 441 -28.74 35.29 -40.46
C ARG A 441 -29.96 34.52 -40.97
N GLU A 442 -30.51 33.69 -40.08
CA GLU A 442 -31.70 32.85 -40.26
C GLU A 442 -31.61 31.66 -41.24
N ARG A 443 -31.38 30.46 -40.69
CA ARG A 443 -32.45 29.46 -40.50
C ARG A 443 -31.97 28.17 -39.82
N LEU A 444 -32.51 27.87 -38.64
CA LEU A 444 -33.23 26.61 -38.31
C LEU A 444 -33.46 26.46 -36.79
N ILE A 445 -34.60 26.94 -36.29
CA ILE A 445 -35.14 26.52 -34.98
C ILE A 445 -35.81 25.15 -35.18
N GLY A 446 -35.29 24.08 -34.53
CA GLY A 446 -35.49 22.72 -35.04
C GLY A 446 -35.55 21.54 -34.05
N LYS A 447 -36.01 21.74 -32.81
CA LYS A 447 -36.35 20.66 -31.82
C LYS A 447 -35.21 19.72 -31.36
N THR A 448 -34.69 19.97 -30.16
CA THR A 448 -34.38 18.87 -29.21
C THR A 448 -34.67 19.32 -27.78
N LYS A 449 -35.49 18.55 -27.06
CA LYS A 449 -35.81 18.78 -25.64
C LYS A 449 -34.92 17.88 -24.79
N LEU A 450 -33.71 18.33 -24.47
CA LEU A 450 -32.75 17.60 -23.65
C LEU A 450 -32.69 18.16 -22.22
N THR A 451 -32.76 17.26 -21.24
CA THR A 451 -32.84 17.58 -19.81
C THR A 451 -31.48 17.95 -19.20
N ARG A 452 -31.54 18.73 -18.12
CA ARG A 452 -30.45 19.48 -17.44
C ARG A 452 -29.38 18.61 -16.73
N LYS A 453 -29.00 17.45 -17.29
CA LYS A 453 -28.07 16.47 -16.65
C LYS A 453 -27.05 15.80 -17.60
N GLN A 454 -26.81 16.32 -18.81
CA GLN A 454 -25.85 15.75 -19.78
C GLN A 454 -25.01 16.80 -20.54
N ILE A 455 -24.70 17.95 -19.92
CA ILE A 455 -23.79 18.98 -20.49
C ILE A 455 -22.74 19.40 -19.47
N ILE A 456 -22.10 18.42 -18.84
CA ILE A 456 -20.78 18.48 -18.18
C ILE A 456 -20.09 17.15 -18.57
N PHE A 457 -18.76 17.14 -18.69
CA PHE A 457 -17.96 16.04 -19.27
C PHE A 457 -18.16 15.79 -20.78
N GLN A 458 -17.70 16.73 -21.62
CA GLN A 458 -16.73 16.44 -22.68
C GLN A 458 -16.14 17.73 -23.27
N ARG A 459 -14.86 17.68 -23.67
CA ARG A 459 -14.08 18.76 -24.30
C ARG A 459 -13.75 19.99 -23.44
N ILE A 460 -12.94 19.79 -22.40
CA ILE A 460 -11.79 20.70 -22.22
C ILE A 460 -10.64 20.08 -23.02
N LYS A 461 -10.11 20.79 -24.02
CA LYS A 461 -8.77 20.49 -24.54
C LYS A 461 -7.78 21.07 -23.55
N LEU A 462 -6.76 20.30 -23.15
CA LEU A 462 -5.61 20.86 -22.47
C LEU A 462 -4.96 21.92 -23.38
N ILE A 463 -5.02 23.18 -22.95
CA ILE A 463 -4.26 24.29 -23.51
C ILE A 463 -2.85 24.18 -22.90
N PRO A 464 -1.76 24.32 -23.67
CA PRO A 464 -0.42 24.24 -23.11
C PRO A 464 -0.16 25.44 -22.19
N VAL A 465 -0.01 25.17 -20.89
CA VAL A 465 0.29 26.19 -19.88
C VAL A 465 1.65 26.81 -20.16
N ARG A 466 1.68 28.13 -20.44
CA ARG A 466 2.92 28.91 -20.42
C ARG A 466 3.30 29.20 -18.98
N LYS A 467 4.38 28.56 -18.50
CA LYS A 467 5.05 28.92 -17.26
C LYS A 467 6.09 30.00 -17.55
N ILE A 468 5.92 31.20 -17.00
CA ILE A 468 7.02 32.15 -16.82
C ILE A 468 7.81 31.71 -15.58
N ARG A 469 9.11 31.99 -15.56
CA ARG A 469 9.96 31.77 -14.38
C ARG A 469 11.04 32.84 -14.34
N GLY A 470 11.06 33.65 -13.28
CA GLY A 470 12.05 34.70 -13.08
C GLY A 470 13.44 34.12 -12.82
N SER A 471 14.32 34.12 -13.83
CA SER A 471 15.75 33.86 -13.60
C SER A 471 16.60 34.67 -14.58
N MET A 472 17.39 35.61 -14.04
CA MET A 472 18.29 36.54 -14.74
C MET A 472 17.63 37.75 -15.43
N LEU A 473 16.74 38.47 -14.73
CA LEU A 473 16.48 39.90 -14.97
C LEU A 473 16.57 40.67 -13.64
N GLU A 474 16.96 41.94 -13.68
CA GLU A 474 17.02 42.85 -12.52
C GLU A 474 15.74 43.71 -12.41
N GLU A 475 14.59 43.12 -12.72
CA GLU A 475 13.29 43.80 -12.80
C GLU A 475 12.30 43.12 -11.84
N ASN A 476 12.05 43.75 -10.69
CA ASN A 476 11.17 43.27 -9.60
C ASN A 476 9.66 43.31 -9.96
N TYR A 477 9.29 42.96 -11.19
CA TYR A 477 7.95 43.18 -11.73
C TYR A 477 7.59 42.13 -12.79
N ILE A 478 6.54 41.34 -12.53
CA ILE A 478 6.15 40.22 -13.39
C ILE A 478 4.64 40.28 -13.72
N GLU A 479 4.32 40.62 -14.98
CA GLU A 479 2.95 40.67 -15.51
C GLU A 479 2.50 39.35 -16.17
N GLY A 480 1.31 38.88 -15.78
CA GLY A 480 0.55 37.82 -16.43
C GLY A 480 -0.16 38.29 -17.71
N GLY A 481 0.54 38.29 -18.85
CA GLY A 481 -0.12 38.45 -20.15
C GLY A 481 -1.18 37.37 -20.44
N GLU A 482 -2.22 37.70 -21.24
CA GLU A 482 -3.39 36.84 -21.50
C GLU A 482 -3.05 35.35 -21.72
N GLY A 483 -3.61 34.48 -20.87
CA GLY A 483 -3.48 33.03 -20.97
C GLY A 483 -2.31 32.40 -20.21
N ILE A 484 -1.64 33.14 -19.33
CA ILE A 484 -0.78 32.58 -18.27
C ILE A 484 -1.67 32.03 -17.13
N LEU A 485 -1.20 30.95 -16.50
CA LEU A 485 -1.89 30.25 -15.40
C LEU A 485 -1.01 30.08 -14.16
N TYR A 486 0.30 30.31 -14.28
CA TYR A 486 1.26 30.20 -13.17
C TYR A 486 2.36 31.24 -13.33
N ILE A 487 2.60 32.00 -12.27
CA ILE A 487 3.59 33.06 -12.13
C ILE A 487 4.41 32.75 -10.87
N ALA A 488 5.73 32.95 -10.92
CA ALA A 488 6.57 32.87 -9.73
C ALA A 488 7.67 33.94 -9.74
N GLY A 489 7.93 34.49 -8.56
CA GLY A 489 9.00 35.44 -8.26
C GLY A 489 10.35 34.76 -8.06
N GLY A 490 11.06 35.14 -6.99
CA GLY A 490 12.40 34.69 -6.67
C GLY A 490 12.73 34.77 -5.18
N GLU A 491 13.99 35.08 -4.85
CA GLU A 491 14.51 35.12 -3.47
C GLU A 491 14.67 36.59 -3.00
N LYS A 492 13.76 37.47 -3.44
CA LYS A 492 13.72 38.91 -3.16
C LYS A 492 12.29 39.46 -3.33
N ASN A 493 12.02 40.57 -2.63
CA ASN A 493 10.87 41.46 -2.81
C ASN A 493 10.50 41.70 -4.29
N ASP A 494 9.52 40.96 -4.78
CA ASP A 494 8.97 41.03 -6.14
C ASP A 494 7.56 41.64 -6.16
N THR A 495 7.08 42.01 -7.34
CA THR A 495 5.68 42.41 -7.56
C THR A 495 5.07 41.58 -8.68
N LEU A 496 4.07 40.77 -8.34
CA LEU A 496 3.42 39.81 -9.23
C LEU A 496 2.00 40.29 -9.56
N HIS A 497 1.65 40.26 -10.84
CA HIS A 497 0.29 40.55 -11.32
C HIS A 497 -0.25 39.38 -12.15
N GLY A 498 -1.41 38.87 -11.77
CA GLY A 498 -2.20 37.87 -12.50
C GLY A 498 -2.88 38.47 -13.73
N GLY A 499 -4.15 38.13 -13.94
CA GLY A 499 -4.84 38.50 -15.18
C GLY A 499 -6.36 38.36 -15.10
N VAL A 500 -6.98 37.87 -16.18
CA VAL A 500 -8.44 37.72 -16.30
C VAL A 500 -8.90 36.25 -16.32
N LEU A 501 -8.13 35.39 -15.65
CA LEU A 501 -8.31 33.95 -15.57
C LEU A 501 -7.75 33.45 -14.23
N GLY A 502 -8.38 32.41 -13.64
CA GLY A 502 -7.84 31.70 -12.48
C GLY A 502 -6.35 31.36 -12.61
N ASN A 503 -5.53 31.86 -11.70
CA ASN A 503 -4.07 31.89 -11.74
C ASN A 503 -3.44 31.19 -10.51
N THR A 504 -2.12 31.04 -10.52
CA THR A 504 -1.34 30.62 -9.36
C THR A 504 -0.13 31.51 -9.28
N LEU A 505 0.00 32.27 -8.19
CA LEU A 505 1.05 33.26 -7.96
C LEU A 505 1.85 32.83 -6.74
N ASP A 506 3.17 32.84 -6.88
CA ASP A 506 4.11 32.13 -6.00
C ASP A 506 5.30 33.06 -5.76
N GLY A 507 5.27 33.87 -4.69
CA GLY A 507 6.30 34.87 -4.38
C GLY A 507 7.69 34.23 -4.21
N LEU A 508 7.70 33.09 -3.50
CA LEU A 508 8.82 32.24 -3.10
C LEU A 508 9.60 32.74 -1.89
N GLY A 509 9.94 34.03 -1.79
CA GLY A 509 10.54 34.59 -0.57
C GLY A 509 11.23 35.94 -0.74
N GLY A 510 11.08 36.80 0.26
CA GLY A 510 11.15 38.25 0.09
C GLY A 510 9.91 38.86 0.75
N SER A 511 9.79 40.19 0.80
CA SER A 511 8.51 40.81 1.18
C SER A 511 7.80 41.29 -0.07
N ASP A 512 6.85 40.50 -0.54
CA ASP A 512 6.33 40.53 -1.90
C ASP A 512 4.98 41.26 -2.00
N ILE A 513 4.57 41.61 -3.22
CA ILE A 513 3.26 42.20 -3.49
C ILE A 513 2.59 41.43 -4.64
N ILE A 514 1.48 40.76 -4.35
CA ILE A 514 0.81 39.84 -5.27
C ILE A 514 -0.63 40.30 -5.51
N TYR A 515 -1.01 40.44 -6.77
CA TYR A 515 -2.38 40.77 -7.19
C TYR A 515 -2.92 39.70 -8.14
N GLY A 516 -4.05 39.07 -7.82
CA GLY A 516 -4.73 38.12 -8.70
C GLY A 516 -5.42 38.79 -9.90
N HIS A 517 -6.25 39.80 -9.59
CA HIS A 517 -7.14 40.59 -10.48
C HIS A 517 -8.53 39.96 -10.71
N ASP A 518 -8.81 39.34 -11.87
CA ASP A 518 -10.09 38.67 -12.14
C ASP A 518 -9.87 37.16 -12.35
N GLY A 519 -10.33 36.33 -11.42
CA GLY A 519 -10.03 34.89 -11.45
C GLY A 519 -10.54 34.15 -10.21
N ASN A 520 -10.38 32.83 -10.20
CA ASN A 520 -10.37 32.06 -8.96
C ASN A 520 -8.90 31.65 -8.78
N ASP A 521 -8.18 32.43 -7.99
CA ASP A 521 -6.73 32.44 -7.95
C ASP A 521 -6.18 31.67 -6.74
N ILE A 522 -4.93 31.26 -6.86
CA ILE A 522 -4.14 30.68 -5.77
C ILE A 522 -2.97 31.63 -5.50
N LEU A 523 -2.99 32.34 -4.38
CA LEU A 523 -1.93 33.25 -3.96
C LEU A 523 -1.08 32.57 -2.89
N ILE A 524 0.23 32.60 -3.07
CA ILE A 524 1.23 32.11 -2.11
C ILE A 524 2.26 33.22 -1.98
N GLY A 525 2.40 33.79 -0.78
CA GLY A 525 3.49 34.71 -0.45
C GLY A 525 4.81 33.94 -0.35
N GLY A 526 5.18 33.57 0.87
CA GLY A 526 6.38 32.80 1.18
C GLY A 526 6.95 33.19 2.55
N PRO A 527 8.27 33.09 2.74
CA PRO A 527 8.94 33.68 3.90
C PRO A 527 9.16 35.17 3.66
N GLY A 528 8.41 36.01 4.38
CA GLY A 528 8.17 37.38 3.93
C GLY A 528 7.48 38.32 4.90
N GLY A 529 6.65 39.19 4.34
CA GLY A 529 5.88 40.25 4.99
C GLY A 529 5.01 40.90 3.93
N ASP A 530 4.11 40.09 3.41
CA ASP A 530 3.64 40.13 2.03
C ASP A 530 2.31 40.85 1.90
N TRP A 531 2.01 41.34 0.70
CA TRP A 531 0.78 42.06 0.42
C TRP A 531 0.00 41.28 -0.64
N LEU A 532 -0.99 40.51 -0.20
CA LEU A 532 -1.72 39.55 -1.02
C LEU A 532 -3.13 40.07 -1.29
N TYR A 533 -3.39 40.44 -2.54
CA TYR A 533 -4.69 40.92 -3.01
C TYR A 533 -5.30 39.91 -3.99
N GLY A 534 -6.38 39.23 -3.62
CA GLY A 534 -7.11 38.31 -4.50
C GLY A 534 -7.71 39.04 -5.71
N GLY A 535 -8.95 39.53 -5.55
CA GLY A 535 -9.53 40.51 -6.49
C GLY A 535 -11.01 40.28 -6.76
N ASN A 536 -11.33 39.56 -7.83
CA ASN A 536 -12.70 39.25 -8.26
C ASN A 536 -12.86 37.75 -8.57
N GLY A 537 -13.19 36.97 -7.54
CA GLY A 537 -13.65 35.58 -7.62
C GLY A 537 -13.49 34.86 -6.29
N ASP A 538 -13.59 33.52 -6.27
CA ASP A 538 -13.44 32.74 -5.04
C ASP A 538 -11.98 32.27 -4.93
N ASP A 539 -11.16 33.05 -4.22
CA ASP A 539 -9.71 32.89 -4.16
C ASP A 539 -9.24 32.01 -3.00
N THR A 540 -8.06 31.39 -3.16
CA THR A 540 -7.40 30.57 -2.14
C THR A 540 -6.03 31.19 -1.82
N ILE A 541 -5.84 31.66 -0.60
CA ILE A 541 -4.66 32.42 -0.20
C ILE A 541 -3.85 31.63 0.85
N PHE A 542 -2.54 31.66 0.71
CA PHE A 542 -1.55 31.28 1.71
C PHE A 542 -0.64 32.49 1.93
N GLY A 543 -0.51 32.96 3.17
CA GLY A 543 0.53 33.93 3.57
C GLY A 543 1.90 33.26 3.56
N GLY A 544 2.47 33.04 4.73
CA GLY A 544 3.61 32.15 4.93
C GLY A 544 4.36 32.42 6.23
N ASP A 545 5.69 32.40 6.17
CA ASP A 545 6.53 32.72 7.33
C ASP A 545 6.69 34.26 7.39
N GLY A 546 5.67 34.96 7.87
CA GLY A 546 5.61 36.42 7.81
C GLY A 546 4.52 37.02 8.71
N GLY A 547 4.37 38.34 8.62
CA GLY A 547 3.21 39.07 9.12
C GLY A 547 2.58 39.80 7.96
N ASP A 548 1.58 39.18 7.33
CA ASP A 548 1.13 39.52 5.99
C ASP A 548 -0.12 40.42 6.00
N SER A 549 -0.29 41.18 4.91
CA SER A 549 -1.46 42.04 4.65
C SER A 549 -2.31 41.39 3.57
N ILE A 550 -3.35 40.67 3.98
CA ILE A 550 -4.17 39.84 3.10
C ILE A 550 -5.56 40.46 2.88
N ASP A 551 -5.90 40.71 1.62
CA ASP A 551 -7.18 41.21 1.15
C ASP A 551 -7.76 40.26 0.09
N GLY A 552 -8.85 39.57 0.42
CA GLY A 552 -9.52 38.68 -0.53
C GLY A 552 -10.26 39.42 -1.64
N GLY A 553 -10.72 40.64 -1.41
CA GLY A 553 -11.61 41.35 -2.33
C GLY A 553 -12.97 40.67 -2.51
N SER A 554 -13.46 40.61 -3.75
CA SER A 554 -14.85 40.30 -4.10
C SER A 554 -15.09 38.83 -4.48
N GLY A 555 -15.49 37.99 -3.51
CA GLY A 555 -16.04 36.66 -3.77
C GLY A 555 -16.27 35.84 -2.50
N ILE A 556 -15.91 34.56 -2.53
CA ILE A 556 -15.90 33.67 -1.34
C ILE A 556 -14.46 33.17 -1.12
N ASN A 557 -13.68 33.98 -0.42
CA ASN A 557 -12.23 33.84 -0.28
C ASN A 557 -11.86 32.98 0.93
N THR A 558 -10.82 32.16 0.75
CA THR A 558 -10.37 31.15 1.72
C THR A 558 -8.89 31.34 2.05
N ILE A 559 -8.60 31.64 3.32
CA ILE A 559 -7.23 31.59 3.86
C ILE A 559 -6.88 30.15 4.26
N VAL A 560 -5.65 29.71 3.98
CA VAL A 560 -5.19 28.32 4.19
C VAL A 560 -3.81 28.30 4.83
N PHE A 561 -3.68 27.59 5.95
CA PHE A 561 -2.45 27.49 6.74
C PHE A 561 -1.77 26.12 6.63
N LYS A 562 -0.58 26.01 7.21
CA LYS A 562 0.21 24.77 7.32
C LYS A 562 0.69 24.52 8.77
N GLY A 563 0.79 25.58 9.57
CA GLY A 563 1.32 25.55 10.93
C GLY A 563 2.83 25.36 10.99
N ASP A 564 3.41 25.55 12.17
CA ASP A 564 4.84 25.37 12.40
C ASP A 564 5.16 23.87 12.51
N GLY A 565 5.52 23.25 11.38
CA GLY A 565 5.93 21.85 11.32
C GLY A 565 7.25 21.49 12.03
N PHE A 566 8.00 22.46 12.56
CA PHE A 566 9.18 22.21 13.40
C PHE A 566 8.81 22.14 14.88
N ASN A 567 7.95 23.05 15.36
CA ASN A 567 7.55 23.13 16.77
C ASN A 567 6.18 22.48 17.09
N GLN A 568 5.40 22.08 16.08
CA GLN A 568 4.03 21.55 16.19
C GLN A 568 3.07 22.57 16.84
N ILE A 569 3.07 23.79 16.31
CA ILE A 569 2.22 24.90 16.75
C ILE A 569 1.23 25.22 15.62
N GLY A 570 -0.06 25.28 15.97
CA GLY A 570 -1.13 25.71 15.06
C GLY A 570 -1.30 27.23 15.04
N VAL A 571 -2.30 27.72 14.31
CA VAL A 571 -2.54 29.16 14.09
C VAL A 571 -3.65 29.71 14.98
N PHE A 572 -3.51 30.98 15.38
CA PHE A 572 -4.63 31.81 15.80
C PHE A 572 -5.10 32.67 14.64
N VAL A 573 -6.39 32.63 14.33
CA VAL A 573 -6.99 33.35 13.19
C VAL A 573 -8.31 33.95 13.66
N ASP A 574 -8.47 35.28 13.63
CA ASP A 574 -9.74 35.93 13.99
C ASP A 574 -10.21 36.91 12.90
N LEU A 575 -11.14 36.43 12.07
CA LEU A 575 -11.74 37.18 10.96
C LEU A 575 -12.73 38.28 11.41
N LEU A 576 -13.05 38.37 12.70
CA LEU A 576 -13.88 39.45 13.26
C LEU A 576 -13.03 40.68 13.62
N SER A 577 -11.82 40.44 14.11
CA SER A 577 -10.82 41.46 14.41
C SER A 577 -9.94 41.80 13.20
N GLY A 578 -9.80 40.85 12.26
CA GLY A 578 -8.96 40.94 11.06
C GLY A 578 -7.47 40.72 11.34
N ASN A 579 -7.11 39.82 12.27
CA ASN A 579 -5.70 39.57 12.65
C ASN A 579 -5.42 38.06 12.84
N GLY A 580 -4.15 37.67 12.67
CA GLY A 580 -3.62 36.36 13.07
C GLY A 580 -2.56 36.46 14.19
N SER A 581 -2.21 35.32 14.80
CA SER A 581 -0.96 35.14 15.55
C SER A 581 -0.48 33.69 15.54
N ASP A 582 0.79 33.49 15.91
CA ASP A 582 1.45 32.19 16.00
C ASP A 582 1.63 31.47 14.64
N ALA A 583 2.68 30.63 14.55
CA ALA A 583 3.03 29.86 13.35
C ALA A 583 3.05 30.70 12.04
N ASP A 584 2.42 30.22 10.96
CA ASP A 584 2.30 30.91 9.66
C ASP A 584 1.12 31.90 9.60
N ALA A 585 0.82 32.52 10.76
CA ALA A 585 -0.11 33.64 10.93
C ALA A 585 0.46 34.75 11.84
N ASP A 586 1.76 34.72 12.21
CA ASP A 586 2.32 35.57 13.27
C ASP A 586 2.51 37.05 12.88
N GLY A 587 1.43 37.82 13.01
CA GLY A 587 1.37 39.24 12.66
C GLY A 587 0.50 39.54 11.44
N ASP A 588 -0.18 38.52 10.90
CA ASP A 588 -1.12 38.64 9.79
C ASP A 588 -2.28 39.59 10.04
N THR A 589 -2.80 40.14 8.96
CA THR A 589 -4.06 40.90 8.91
C THR A 589 -4.94 40.45 7.75
N TYR A 590 -6.25 40.32 8.01
CA TYR A 590 -7.22 39.73 7.08
C TYR A 590 -8.36 40.70 6.76
N THR A 591 -8.58 40.97 5.47
CA THR A 591 -9.71 41.75 4.92
C THR A 591 -10.44 40.92 3.87
N ASP A 592 -11.78 41.01 3.87
CA ASP A 592 -12.68 40.36 2.91
C ASP A 592 -12.42 38.84 2.64
N ILE A 593 -12.01 38.13 3.69
CA ILE A 593 -11.97 36.66 3.79
C ILE A 593 -13.26 36.11 4.41
N GLN A 594 -13.76 34.98 3.92
CA GLN A 594 -14.98 34.33 4.43
C GLN A 594 -14.76 32.91 4.96
N ASN A 595 -13.71 32.20 4.54
CA ASN A 595 -13.42 30.82 4.95
C ASN A 595 -12.01 30.70 5.55
N ILE A 596 -11.86 29.76 6.50
CA ILE A 596 -10.59 29.47 7.17
C ILE A 596 -10.31 27.96 7.07
N TYR A 597 -9.18 27.59 6.48
CA TYR A 597 -8.64 26.23 6.54
C TYR A 597 -7.34 26.24 7.38
N GLY A 598 -7.39 25.57 8.52
CA GLY A 598 -6.33 25.47 9.51
C GLY A 598 -5.12 24.61 9.09
N SER A 599 -4.33 24.23 10.10
CA SER A 599 -3.03 23.57 9.98
C SER A 599 -3.13 22.03 10.09
N GLU A 600 -2.03 21.35 10.48
CA GLU A 600 -2.08 19.97 10.99
C GLU A 600 -1.82 19.91 12.52
N TYR A 601 -2.01 21.02 13.23
CA TYR A 601 -1.79 21.17 14.68
C TYR A 601 -2.97 21.89 15.37
N ASN A 602 -2.98 21.93 16.70
CA ASN A 602 -4.12 22.49 17.45
C ASN A 602 -4.29 23.99 17.15
N ASP A 603 -5.38 24.35 16.48
CA ASP A 603 -5.66 25.72 16.04
C ASP A 603 -6.69 26.44 16.94
N LEU A 604 -6.71 27.77 16.85
CA LEU A 604 -7.71 28.65 17.46
C LEU A 604 -8.38 29.51 16.36
N LEU A 605 -9.46 28.98 15.78
CA LEU A 605 -10.09 29.50 14.57
C LEU A 605 -11.38 30.26 14.89
N HIS A 606 -11.36 31.57 14.68
CA HIS A 606 -12.46 32.50 14.94
C HIS A 606 -13.00 33.09 13.62
N GLY A 607 -14.30 32.85 13.36
CA GLY A 607 -15.02 33.35 12.19
C GLY A 607 -15.39 34.82 12.28
N ASN A 608 -16.46 35.24 11.58
CA ASN A 608 -16.99 36.60 11.66
C ASN A 608 -18.54 36.62 11.66
N HIS A 609 -19.16 37.71 11.20
CA HIS A 609 -20.63 37.84 11.19
C HIS A 609 -21.28 37.43 9.85
N GLY A 610 -20.49 36.97 8.88
CA GLY A 610 -20.96 36.38 7.62
C GLY A 610 -21.27 34.89 7.75
N ASP A 611 -21.63 34.24 6.63
CA ASP A 611 -21.65 32.78 6.51
C ASP A 611 -20.19 32.30 6.27
N ASN A 612 -19.62 31.47 7.14
CA ASN A 612 -18.24 30.99 7.06
C ASN A 612 -18.12 29.48 6.81
N VAL A 613 -17.04 29.04 6.15
CA VAL A 613 -16.56 27.64 6.18
C VAL A 613 -15.26 27.58 6.99
N ILE A 614 -15.24 26.81 8.09
CA ILE A 614 -14.08 26.70 8.99
C ILE A 614 -13.67 25.22 9.11
N LYS A 615 -12.38 24.93 8.89
CA LYS A 615 -11.80 23.58 9.03
C LYS A 615 -10.50 23.59 9.86
N GLY A 616 -10.31 22.61 10.75
CA GLY A 616 -9.05 22.41 11.51
C GLY A 616 -8.15 21.25 11.00
N PHE A 617 -8.72 20.28 10.29
CA PHE A 617 -8.09 19.06 9.77
C PHE A 617 -7.51 18.09 10.82
N GLN A 618 -6.43 18.46 11.52
CA GLN A 618 -5.72 17.63 12.50
C GLN A 618 -5.29 18.49 13.67
N GLY A 619 -5.71 18.14 14.89
CA GLY A 619 -5.41 18.97 16.05
C GLY A 619 -6.27 18.64 17.25
N ASN A 620 -6.54 19.63 18.08
CA ASN A 620 -7.56 19.59 19.13
C ASN A 620 -8.14 21.01 19.14
N ASP A 621 -8.98 21.28 18.15
CA ASP A 621 -9.11 22.65 17.64
C ASP A 621 -10.22 23.41 18.35
N TYR A 622 -10.04 24.71 18.55
CA TYR A 622 -11.06 25.57 19.12
C TYR A 622 -11.68 26.43 18.02
N ILE A 623 -12.93 26.13 17.67
CA ILE A 623 -13.66 26.81 16.59
C ILE A 623 -14.73 27.71 17.20
N HIS A 624 -14.62 29.02 16.99
CA HIS A 624 -15.61 30.02 17.39
C HIS A 624 -16.19 30.72 16.15
N PRO A 625 -17.35 30.27 15.65
CA PRO A 625 -17.85 30.72 14.34
C PRO A 625 -18.60 32.06 14.36
N TYR A 626 -19.01 32.56 15.54
CA TYR A 626 -19.90 33.72 15.70
C TYR A 626 -21.19 33.65 14.84
N GLY A 627 -21.36 34.52 13.84
CA GLY A 627 -22.66 34.88 13.24
C GLY A 627 -23.16 33.94 12.13
N SER A 628 -24.39 34.15 11.66
CA SER A 628 -24.91 33.57 10.41
C SER A 628 -24.83 32.03 10.25
N ASN A 629 -24.76 31.49 9.03
CA ASN A 629 -24.91 30.07 8.73
C ASN A 629 -23.60 29.44 8.26
N ASP A 630 -23.01 28.58 9.09
CA ASP A 630 -21.64 28.12 8.88
C ASP A 630 -21.52 26.62 8.73
N ILE A 631 -20.45 26.21 8.06
CA ILE A 631 -20.03 24.83 7.86
C ILE A 631 -18.71 24.64 8.62
N LEU A 632 -18.72 23.79 9.64
CA LEU A 632 -17.62 23.65 10.60
C LEU A 632 -17.11 22.20 10.64
N SER A 633 -15.79 22.00 10.65
CA SER A 633 -15.17 20.67 10.84
C SER A 633 -13.84 20.79 11.58
N GLY A 634 -13.73 20.28 12.80
CA GLY A 634 -12.43 20.10 13.46
C GLY A 634 -11.61 19.04 12.73
N GLY A 635 -12.20 17.84 12.56
CA GLY A 635 -11.59 16.74 11.81
C GLY A 635 -11.00 15.70 12.76
N HIS A 636 -9.69 15.54 12.75
CA HIS A 636 -8.97 14.49 13.47
C HIS A 636 -8.45 14.96 14.84
N GLY A 637 -9.34 15.06 15.84
CA GLY A 637 -8.94 15.49 17.17
C GLY A 637 -9.97 15.38 18.30
N ALA A 638 -9.78 16.22 19.33
CA ALA A 638 -10.68 16.42 20.46
C ALA A 638 -11.15 17.89 20.50
N ASP A 639 -12.01 18.23 19.56
CA ASP A 639 -12.29 19.63 19.18
C ASP A 639 -13.38 20.30 20.01
N VAL A 640 -13.33 21.63 20.09
CA VAL A 640 -14.19 22.47 20.93
C VAL A 640 -14.87 23.55 20.07
N TYR A 641 -16.15 23.34 19.78
CA TYR A 641 -16.98 24.30 19.05
C TYR A 641 -17.69 25.27 20.02
N ASN A 642 -17.19 26.50 20.14
CA ASN A 642 -17.83 27.52 20.99
C ASN A 642 -19.03 28.16 20.27
N CYS A 643 -20.22 27.60 20.47
CA CYS A 643 -21.46 28.12 19.87
C CYS A 643 -22.30 28.99 20.83
N ASN A 644 -21.69 29.62 21.85
CA ASN A 644 -22.44 30.34 22.89
C ASN A 644 -23.04 31.67 22.40
N ASP A 645 -22.26 32.52 21.74
CA ASP A 645 -22.70 33.81 21.18
C ASP A 645 -23.17 33.69 19.73
N ALA A 646 -23.39 32.45 19.27
CA ALA A 646 -23.63 32.12 17.88
C ALA A 646 -25.08 32.38 17.44
N THR A 647 -25.25 32.95 16.24
CA THR A 647 -26.56 33.12 15.58
C THR A 647 -26.63 32.29 14.30
N GLY A 648 -27.82 32.15 13.69
CA GLY A 648 -28.03 31.35 12.46
C GLY A 648 -27.93 29.83 12.66
N ARG A 649 -27.65 29.08 11.59
CA ARG A 649 -27.50 27.60 11.62
C ARG A 649 -26.03 27.21 11.55
N LYS A 650 -25.52 26.45 12.52
CA LYS A 650 -24.23 25.76 12.39
C LYS A 650 -24.43 24.33 11.90
N GLU A 651 -23.73 23.96 10.85
CA GLU A 651 -23.73 22.62 10.23
C GLU A 651 -22.34 22.00 10.48
N ILE A 652 -22.25 21.14 11.50
CA ILE A 652 -20.99 20.56 11.97
C ILE A 652 -20.78 19.19 11.30
N TRP A 653 -19.63 19.02 10.66
CA TRP A 653 -19.17 17.80 10.01
C TRP A 653 -18.16 17.08 10.93
N LEU A 654 -18.05 15.75 10.80
CA LEU A 654 -17.25 14.88 11.68
C LEU A 654 -16.09 14.18 10.95
N ASP A 655 -15.85 14.52 9.69
CA ASP A 655 -14.79 13.99 8.83
C ASP A 655 -14.47 15.05 7.76
N ASP A 656 -13.23 15.08 7.29
CA ASP A 656 -12.76 16.01 6.25
C ASP A 656 -13.35 15.69 4.86
N ASP A 657 -13.79 14.44 4.69
CA ASP A 657 -14.39 13.93 3.45
C ASP A 657 -15.91 14.19 3.43
N LEU A 658 -16.37 15.08 2.54
CA LEU A 658 -17.78 15.51 2.37
C LEU A 658 -18.74 14.41 1.86
N ASN A 659 -18.47 13.13 2.13
CA ASN A 659 -19.10 11.98 1.48
C ASN A 659 -19.88 11.02 2.41
N PHE A 660 -19.42 10.73 3.64
CA PHE A 660 -20.10 9.80 4.56
C PHE A 660 -19.82 10.12 6.05
N PRO A 661 -20.81 10.03 6.95
CA PRO A 661 -20.60 10.19 8.39
C PRO A 661 -20.24 8.87 9.09
N ASP A 662 -19.37 8.96 10.11
CA ASP A 662 -19.21 7.94 11.16
C ASP A 662 -19.02 8.63 12.53
N PHE A 663 -19.19 7.91 13.65
CA PHE A 663 -19.58 8.52 14.94
C PHE A 663 -18.45 8.66 16.00
N ILE A 664 -18.42 9.78 16.73
CA ILE A 664 -17.65 9.98 17.99
C ILE A 664 -18.55 10.52 19.13
N VAL A 665 -18.04 10.48 20.37
CA VAL A 665 -18.76 10.60 21.66
C VAL A 665 -19.15 12.04 22.03
N LEU A 666 -20.39 12.21 22.52
CA LEU A 666 -20.94 13.47 23.04
C LEU A 666 -20.55 13.70 24.51
N ASP A 667 -19.54 14.54 24.81
CA ASP A 667 -19.25 14.92 26.22
C ASP A 667 -18.64 16.33 26.44
N GLN A 668 -18.55 17.21 25.42
CA GLN A 668 -17.94 18.56 25.55
C GLN A 668 -18.76 19.75 25.00
N ILE A 669 -19.90 19.54 24.33
CA ILE A 669 -20.61 20.66 23.67
C ILE A 669 -21.55 21.39 24.65
N GLN A 670 -21.22 22.64 24.99
CA GLN A 670 -22.15 23.55 25.67
C GLN A 670 -23.13 24.15 24.66
N MET A 671 -24.44 23.89 24.82
CA MET A 671 -25.48 24.39 23.93
C MET A 671 -26.56 25.19 24.67
N ASN A 672 -26.82 26.41 24.22
CA ASN A 672 -28.03 27.18 24.55
C ASN A 672 -29.02 27.30 23.38
N HIS A 673 -28.60 26.99 22.14
CA HIS A 673 -29.41 27.14 20.93
C HIS A 673 -29.37 25.89 20.02
N THR A 674 -30.28 25.83 19.05
CA THR A 674 -30.63 24.62 18.29
C THR A 674 -29.65 24.31 17.16
N CYS A 675 -28.62 23.51 17.43
CA CYS A 675 -27.84 22.83 16.39
C CYS A 675 -28.61 21.62 15.81
N PHE A 676 -28.39 21.34 14.53
CA PHE A 676 -28.89 20.13 13.87
C PHE A 676 -27.72 19.18 13.56
N PHE A 677 -27.67 18.05 14.26
CA PHE A 677 -26.79 16.94 13.90
C PHE A 677 -27.43 16.14 12.76
N PHE A 678 -26.69 15.94 11.68
CA PHE A 678 -27.05 14.96 10.65
C PHE A 678 -26.29 13.66 10.93
N TYR A 679 -27.05 12.58 11.10
CA TYR A 679 -26.59 11.20 11.30
C TYR A 679 -26.68 10.39 10.00
#